data_AF-A0A535IZD9-F1
#
_entry.id   AF-A0A535IZD9-F1
#
_cell.length_a   1.000
_cell.length_b   1.000
_cell.length_c   1.000
_cell.angle_alpha   90.00
_cell.angle_beta   90.00
_cell.angle_gamma   90.00
#
_symmetry.space_group_name_H-M   'P 1'
#
loop_
_entity.id
_entity.type
_entity.pdbx_description
1 polymer ?
#
loop_
_entity_poly.entity_id
_entity_poly.type
_entity_poly.pdbx_seq_one_letter_code
_entity_poly.pdbx_strand_id
1 'polypeptide(L)'
;EDRASGRMLFAAKLIPNRGAWLEIETSGKDILTVKIDRKRKIPVTTLVRALGYGSNNEIKALFADVDNNAEHKFIQSTLDKDSSTDVNDALVEMYKKIRPGDPPTVDNARALMTALFFNPRRFDLSRVGRFKLNRRLGLGTDMNIRTLSNDDFIAIIRKLIELNNGTGEADDIDHLGNRRVRAVGELLQNQFRMGLIRMERIIKERMTICDAATVTAASLINARPVVAAIKEFFGSSQLSQFMDQTNPLAELTHKRRLSALGPGGLSRERAGFDVRDVHHSHYGRICPIETPEGPNIGLMGSLAIFARVNEYGFIETPFRRVFSTMVADKANRDRLVGRTLRDDVLAPADRKTKLAKKGDVLDRETVEQLIKARAGDIPVKAWVSDEVQFLSADEEDHYVVAQANAPIDEDNHFTEERTTARTKNLFLVADVNRIEYMDVSPKQTVSVATALIPFLEHDDANRALMGSNMQRQAVPLVVTESPIVGTGMESAAAKDSGELIVAKVAGTVVSCAAPPPVDSAAAKLDSFKRELGILLKPDDGSTEQWYPIHKFERSNQGTCLSQRVIVKAGTHVEAGTPLADGPATSEGELALGRNILVAFMPWEGYNYEDAILISESVVREDKYTSIHIEEYEIEARDTKLGPEEITRDIPNVSDETLKNLDERGIVYIGAEVHPGDILVGKITPKGESELSAEERLLRAIFGEKAREVRDSSLRVPHGERGIVVDVKIFSRETKDELAPGVNQLVRVYVAQKRKIAQGDKMAGRHGNKGVIARILPAEDMPYMPDGTPVELVLNPLGVPSRMNLGQVLETHLGWAAHALGLTVATPVFDGASEEKIESELVRAGLPESGKISLRDGRTGEQFDHEVTVGYIYMLKLAHLVEDKIHARSTGPYSLVTQQPLGGKAQFGGQRFGEMEVWALEAYGASHILQEILTVKSDDIVGRVKAYEAIVKGENTLEAGIPESFRVLVKELEGLALGVEIQSDGEKQVILSEDDMSEMPLDLGINLERDEIDESDQWATGAPRAAQNPLDSLR
;
A
#
# COMPACT_ATOMS: atom_id res chain seq x y z
N GLU A 1 20.91 -27.01 9.07
CA GLU A 1 21.79 -28.17 8.85
C GLU A 1 23.24 -27.70 8.74
N ASP A 2 24.15 -28.33 9.46
CA ASP A 2 25.58 -28.11 9.30
C ASP A 2 26.09 -28.86 8.07
N ARG A 3 26.68 -28.13 7.11
CA ARG A 3 27.08 -28.69 5.80
C ARG A 3 28.14 -29.79 5.90
N ALA A 4 28.93 -29.82 6.97
CA ALA A 4 30.00 -30.79 7.15
C ALA A 4 29.53 -32.09 7.82
N SER A 5 28.62 -32.00 8.78
CA SER A 5 28.12 -33.15 9.55
C SER A 5 26.72 -33.63 9.17
N GLY A 6 25.97 -32.88 8.37
CA GLY A 6 24.56 -33.14 8.07
C GLY A 6 23.64 -32.98 9.29
N ARG A 7 24.17 -32.53 10.43
CA ARG A 7 23.41 -32.43 11.68
C ARG A 7 22.57 -31.16 11.70
N MET A 8 21.35 -31.26 12.20
CA MET A 8 20.52 -30.10 12.49
C MET A 8 21.03 -29.39 13.75
N LEU A 9 21.54 -28.17 13.58
CA LEU A 9 21.94 -27.29 14.66
C LEU A 9 20.81 -26.30 14.96
N PHE A 10 20.53 -26.09 16.23
CA PHE A 10 19.47 -25.20 16.68
C PHE A 10 20.03 -23.90 17.26
N ALA A 11 19.22 -22.85 17.17
CA ALA A 11 19.46 -21.57 17.81
C ALA A 11 18.16 -21.04 18.41
N ALA A 12 18.26 -20.31 19.52
CA ALA A 12 17.15 -19.63 20.18
C ALA A 12 17.36 -18.12 20.08
N LYS A 13 16.32 -17.37 19.71
CA LYS A 13 16.35 -15.91 19.66
C LYS A 13 15.25 -15.36 20.55
N LEU A 14 15.62 -14.52 21.52
CA LEU A 14 14.69 -13.76 22.32
C LEU A 14 14.62 -12.33 21.80
N ILE A 15 13.45 -11.96 21.29
CA ILE A 15 13.19 -10.66 20.69
C ILE A 15 12.28 -9.87 21.66
N PRO A 16 12.81 -8.86 22.38
CA PRO A 16 11.96 -8.03 23.23
C PRO A 16 11.16 -7.03 22.40
N ASN A 17 10.07 -6.53 22.97
CA ASN A 17 9.39 -5.37 22.38
C ASN A 17 10.30 -4.13 22.40
N ARG A 18 11.10 -4.00 23.46
CA ARG A 18 12.15 -2.97 23.59
C ARG A 18 13.29 -3.51 24.45
N GLY A 19 14.52 -3.30 24.01
CA GLY A 19 15.72 -3.68 24.77
C GLY A 19 16.71 -4.49 23.93
N ALA A 20 17.70 -5.07 24.59
CA ALA A 20 18.75 -5.85 23.94
C ALA A 20 18.24 -7.22 23.48
N TRP A 21 18.63 -7.65 22.28
CA TRP A 21 18.32 -8.99 21.78
C TRP A 21 19.24 -10.02 22.41
N LEU A 22 18.75 -11.24 22.60
CA LEU A 22 19.54 -12.38 23.05
C LEU A 22 19.47 -13.48 21.99
N GLU A 23 20.62 -13.90 21.47
CA GLU A 23 20.72 -14.96 20.47
C GLU A 23 21.64 -16.06 20.99
N ILE A 24 21.11 -17.25 21.20
CA ILE A 24 21.86 -18.42 21.67
C ILE A 24 21.98 -19.41 20.53
N GLU A 25 23.20 -19.78 20.15
CA GLU A 25 23.50 -20.63 19.00
C GLU A 25 24.31 -21.85 19.43
N THR A 26 23.96 -23.00 18.87
CA THR A 26 24.73 -24.24 18.99
C THR A 26 25.69 -24.36 17.82
N SER A 27 26.96 -24.70 18.09
CA SER A 27 27.94 -24.99 17.05
C SER A 27 28.10 -26.50 16.81
N GLY A 28 28.67 -26.90 15.67
CA GLY A 28 28.94 -28.32 15.37
C GLY A 28 29.94 -29.02 16.30
N LYS A 29 30.56 -28.29 17.23
CA LYS A 29 31.44 -28.83 18.29
C LYS A 29 30.72 -28.93 19.65
N ASP A 30 29.39 -28.94 19.65
CA ASP A 30 28.54 -28.95 20.85
C ASP A 30 28.72 -27.76 21.80
N ILE A 31 29.36 -26.68 21.34
CA ILE A 31 29.54 -25.47 22.15
C ILE A 31 28.32 -24.56 21.97
N LEU A 32 27.73 -24.16 23.10
CA LEU A 32 26.67 -23.15 23.18
C LEU A 32 27.27 -21.76 23.35
N THR A 33 26.91 -20.86 22.45
CA THR A 33 27.36 -19.45 22.49
C THR A 33 26.18 -18.50 22.52
N VAL A 34 26.32 -17.38 23.21
CA VAL A 34 25.32 -16.32 23.24
C VAL A 34 25.89 -15.03 22.65
N LYS A 35 25.04 -14.29 21.94
CA LYS A 35 25.27 -12.91 21.49
C LYS A 35 24.22 -12.03 22.15
N ILE A 36 24.68 -10.92 22.70
CA ILE A 36 23.81 -9.86 23.23
C ILE A 36 23.86 -8.71 22.23
N ASP A 37 22.71 -8.29 21.71
CA ASP A 37 22.58 -7.20 20.74
C ASP A 37 23.48 -7.35 19.49
N ARG A 38 23.57 -8.59 18.98
CA ARG A 38 24.40 -8.99 17.83
C ARG A 38 25.89 -8.64 17.96
N LYS A 39 26.38 -8.48 19.19
CA LYS A 39 27.81 -8.29 19.51
C LYS A 39 28.58 -9.61 19.42
N ARG A 40 29.82 -9.61 19.93
CA ARG A 40 30.73 -10.76 19.90
C ARG A 40 30.13 -11.96 20.65
N LYS A 41 30.37 -13.16 20.13
CA LYS A 41 29.97 -14.43 20.76
C LYS A 41 30.70 -14.61 22.10
N ILE A 42 29.97 -14.99 23.13
CA ILE A 42 30.50 -15.42 24.43
C ILE A 42 29.96 -16.82 24.75
N PRO A 43 30.70 -17.66 25.50
CA PRO A 43 30.15 -18.94 25.99
C PRO A 43 28.88 -18.71 26.83
N VAL A 44 27.87 -19.56 26.66
CA VAL A 44 26.61 -19.45 27.43
C VAL A 44 26.86 -19.55 28.94
N THR A 45 27.83 -20.36 29.35
CA THR A 45 28.19 -20.54 30.77
C THR A 45 28.70 -19.24 31.41
N THR A 46 29.37 -18.37 30.65
CA THR A 46 29.78 -17.04 31.11
C THR A 46 28.55 -16.18 31.46
N LEU A 47 27.47 -16.25 30.65
CA LEU A 47 26.21 -15.57 30.95
C LEU A 47 25.55 -16.16 32.20
N VAL A 48 25.49 -17.49 32.33
CA VAL A 48 24.89 -18.16 33.50
C VAL A 48 25.64 -17.81 34.79
N ARG A 49 26.98 -17.71 34.75
CA ARG A 49 27.77 -17.20 35.88
C ARG A 49 27.45 -15.76 36.21
N ALA A 50 27.35 -14.89 35.20
CA ALA A 50 27.00 -13.49 35.40
C ALA A 50 25.60 -13.29 36.03
N LEU A 51 24.68 -14.26 35.87
CA LEU A 51 23.36 -14.27 36.52
C LEU A 51 23.39 -14.67 38.00
N GLY A 52 24.52 -15.23 38.48
CA GLY A 52 24.74 -15.53 39.91
C GLY A 52 25.14 -16.98 40.23
N TYR A 53 25.18 -17.89 39.25
CA TYR A 53 25.54 -19.30 39.47
C TYR A 53 27.04 -19.51 39.27
N GLY A 54 27.80 -19.41 40.37
CA GLY A 54 29.26 -19.26 40.32
C GLY A 54 30.04 -20.54 40.05
N SER A 55 29.57 -21.70 40.52
CA SER A 55 30.35 -22.95 40.49
C SER A 55 30.02 -23.83 39.27
N ASN A 56 31.04 -24.52 38.73
CA ASN A 56 30.83 -25.45 37.59
C ASN A 56 29.83 -26.56 37.93
N ASN A 57 29.81 -27.00 39.19
CA ASN A 57 28.90 -28.05 39.66
C ASN A 57 27.45 -27.54 39.73
N GLU A 58 27.22 -26.29 40.17
CA GLU A 58 25.90 -25.66 40.11
C GLU A 58 25.38 -25.56 38.68
N ILE A 59 26.21 -25.07 37.75
CA ILE A 59 25.83 -24.93 36.34
C ILE A 59 25.48 -26.30 35.74
N LYS A 60 26.27 -27.35 36.01
CA LYS A 60 25.96 -28.71 35.55
C LYS A 60 24.66 -29.24 36.16
N ALA A 61 24.44 -29.01 37.45
CA ALA A 61 23.22 -29.46 38.13
C ALA A 61 21.96 -28.82 37.54
N LEU A 62 22.03 -27.56 37.09
CA LEU A 62 20.92 -26.85 36.46
C LEU A 62 20.46 -27.45 35.12
N PHE A 63 21.29 -28.25 34.44
CA PHE A 63 20.98 -28.83 33.13
C PHE A 63 21.14 -30.35 33.08
N ALA A 64 21.41 -31.00 34.22
CA ALA A 64 21.72 -32.44 34.28
C ALA A 64 20.58 -33.34 33.76
N ASP A 65 19.35 -32.88 33.84
CA ASP A 65 18.17 -33.57 33.35
C ASP A 65 18.02 -33.53 31.82
N VAL A 66 18.46 -32.43 31.19
CA VAL A 66 18.34 -32.20 29.73
C VAL A 66 19.64 -32.54 28.97
N ASP A 67 20.82 -32.31 29.55
CA ASP A 67 22.14 -32.62 28.96
C ASP A 67 22.54 -34.07 29.33
N ASN A 68 21.68 -35.02 28.96
CA ASN A 68 21.78 -36.43 29.36
C ASN A 68 22.31 -37.35 28.24
N ASN A 69 22.68 -36.79 27.08
CA ASN A 69 23.19 -37.53 25.95
C ASN A 69 24.65 -37.96 26.19
N ALA A 70 24.95 -39.25 25.96
CA ALA A 70 26.29 -39.81 26.17
C ALA A 70 27.31 -39.30 25.14
N GLU A 71 26.87 -39.00 23.92
CA GLU A 71 27.72 -38.59 22.79
C GLU A 71 27.91 -37.08 22.71
N HIS A 72 26.89 -36.30 23.08
CA HIS A 72 26.88 -34.84 22.99
C HIS A 72 26.69 -34.21 24.37
N LYS A 73 27.76 -33.60 24.93
CA LYS A 73 27.76 -32.98 26.26
C LYS A 73 27.88 -31.46 26.16
N PHE A 74 26.77 -30.77 25.91
CA PHE A 74 26.81 -29.36 25.51
C PHE A 74 27.36 -28.43 26.60
N ILE A 75 26.96 -28.65 27.86
CA ILE A 75 27.39 -27.80 28.96
C ILE A 75 28.87 -28.05 29.30
N GLN A 76 29.31 -29.32 29.28
CA GLN A 76 30.72 -29.65 29.53
C GLN A 76 31.63 -29.03 28.46
N SER A 77 31.33 -29.23 27.18
CA SER A 77 32.12 -28.66 26.07
C SER A 77 32.12 -27.14 26.08
N THR A 78 31.04 -26.51 26.56
CA THR A 78 30.98 -25.05 26.72
C THR A 78 31.82 -24.56 27.90
N LEU A 79 31.78 -25.26 29.05
CA LEU A 79 32.61 -24.95 30.22
C LEU A 79 34.11 -25.06 29.92
N ASP A 80 34.52 -26.05 29.11
CA ASP A 80 35.93 -26.24 28.73
C ASP A 80 36.48 -25.06 27.90
N LYS A 81 35.59 -24.29 27.26
CA LYS A 81 35.93 -23.10 26.47
C LYS A 81 35.68 -21.78 27.21
N ASP A 82 35.03 -21.83 28.36
CA ASP A 82 34.75 -20.67 29.19
C ASP A 82 36.02 -20.22 29.92
N SER A 83 36.47 -19.01 29.63
CA SER A 83 37.64 -18.42 30.30
C SER A 83 37.32 -17.91 31.71
N SER A 84 36.03 -17.78 32.06
CA SER A 84 35.61 -17.22 33.34
C SER A 84 35.52 -18.27 34.44
N THR A 85 36.00 -17.91 35.63
CA THR A 85 36.06 -18.83 36.79
C THR A 85 35.05 -18.50 37.88
N ASP A 86 34.78 -17.21 38.12
CA ASP A 86 33.83 -16.73 39.11
C ASP A 86 32.81 -15.73 38.51
N VAL A 87 31.85 -15.29 39.32
CA VAL A 87 30.77 -14.37 38.90
C VAL A 87 31.32 -13.01 38.47
N ASN A 88 32.35 -12.51 39.14
CA ASN A 88 32.89 -11.17 38.87
C ASN A 88 33.71 -11.15 37.58
N ASP A 89 34.51 -12.19 37.36
CA ASP A 89 35.29 -12.43 36.15
C ASP A 89 34.37 -12.60 34.94
N ALA A 90 33.27 -13.35 35.09
CA ALA A 90 32.25 -13.49 34.05
C ALA A 90 31.57 -12.15 33.68
N LEU A 91 31.24 -11.32 34.69
CA LEU A 91 30.68 -9.97 34.47
C LEU A 91 31.67 -9.08 33.70
N VAL A 92 32.94 -9.08 34.10
CA VAL A 92 34.01 -8.30 33.46
C VAL A 92 34.26 -8.77 32.03
N GLU A 93 34.33 -10.08 31.78
CA GLU A 93 34.55 -10.63 30.45
C GLU A 93 33.39 -10.32 29.50
N MET A 94 32.14 -10.46 29.98
CA MET A 94 30.96 -10.03 29.22
C MET A 94 31.00 -8.52 28.92
N TYR A 95 31.36 -7.68 29.90
CA TYR A 95 31.47 -6.23 29.71
C TYR A 95 32.48 -5.86 28.63
N LYS A 96 33.68 -6.45 28.64
CA LYS A 96 34.73 -6.24 27.62
C LYS A 96 34.25 -6.55 26.20
N LYS A 97 33.39 -7.54 26.03
CA LYS A 97 32.86 -7.95 24.71
C LYS A 97 31.74 -7.05 24.21
N ILE A 98 30.90 -6.53 25.12
CA ILE A 98 29.80 -5.62 24.79
C ILE A 98 30.34 -4.20 24.53
N ARG A 99 31.25 -3.72 25.38
CA ARG A 99 31.86 -2.38 25.33
C ARG A 99 33.39 -2.46 25.25
N PRO A 100 33.95 -2.76 24.06
CA PRO A 100 35.40 -2.79 23.90
C PRO A 100 35.97 -1.37 24.06
N GLY A 101 36.92 -1.19 24.98
CA GLY A 101 37.63 0.07 25.22
C GLY A 101 37.24 0.79 26.52
N ASP A 102 36.08 0.49 27.11
CA ASP A 102 35.69 1.04 28.41
C ASP A 102 36.41 0.29 29.56
N PRO A 103 36.81 0.98 30.64
CA PRO A 103 37.43 0.33 31.80
C PRO A 103 36.46 -0.68 32.44
N PRO A 104 36.79 -1.98 32.48
CA PRO A 104 35.86 -3.02 32.89
C PRO A 104 35.90 -3.22 34.41
N THR A 105 35.20 -2.36 35.15
CA THR A 105 35.02 -2.56 36.61
C THR A 105 33.81 -3.45 36.89
N VAL A 106 33.84 -4.18 38.00
CA VAL A 106 32.75 -5.09 38.41
C VAL A 106 31.43 -4.32 38.58
N ASP A 107 31.47 -3.13 39.16
CA ASP A 107 30.29 -2.29 39.37
C ASP A 107 29.67 -1.84 38.04
N ASN A 108 30.50 -1.40 37.09
CA ASN A 108 30.03 -1.01 35.76
C ASN A 108 29.44 -2.21 35.01
N ALA A 109 30.06 -3.38 35.12
CA ALA A 109 29.59 -4.61 34.51
C ALA A 109 28.24 -5.07 35.10
N ARG A 110 28.10 -5.04 36.42
CA ARG A 110 26.84 -5.37 37.11
C ARG A 110 25.74 -4.37 36.77
N ALA A 111 26.04 -3.07 36.78
CA ALA A 111 25.09 -2.03 36.40
C ALA A 111 24.63 -2.17 34.94
N LEU A 112 25.54 -2.52 34.02
CA LEU A 112 25.21 -2.79 32.63
C LEU A 112 24.27 -4.00 32.52
N MET A 113 24.57 -5.11 33.20
CA MET A 113 23.78 -6.33 33.16
C MET A 113 22.34 -6.09 33.65
N THR A 114 22.20 -5.42 34.81
CA THR A 114 20.90 -5.00 35.34
C THR A 114 20.16 -4.07 34.36
N ALA A 115 20.87 -3.13 33.74
CA ALA A 115 20.28 -2.20 32.78
C ALA A 115 19.82 -2.87 31.47
N LEU A 116 20.47 -3.96 31.05
CA LEU A 116 20.16 -4.64 29.79
C LEU A 116 18.90 -5.50 29.87
N PHE A 117 18.68 -6.24 30.97
CA PHE A 117 17.63 -7.27 31.04
C PHE A 117 16.62 -7.09 32.17
N PHE A 118 17.04 -6.47 33.28
CA PHE A 118 16.25 -6.42 34.52
C PHE A 118 15.61 -5.05 34.79
N ASN A 119 16.01 -4.01 34.04
CA ASN A 119 15.47 -2.67 34.21
C ASN A 119 14.24 -2.43 33.31
N PRO A 120 13.02 -2.24 33.87
CA PRO A 120 11.80 -2.08 33.08
C PRO A 120 11.77 -0.82 32.20
N ARG A 121 12.64 0.17 32.49
CA ARG A 121 12.77 1.38 31.65
C ARG A 121 13.49 1.10 30.34
N ARG A 122 14.44 0.17 30.33
CA ARG A 122 15.29 -0.14 29.18
C ARG A 122 14.90 -1.43 28.47
N PHE A 123 14.38 -2.41 29.21
CA PHE A 123 13.95 -3.69 28.71
C PHE A 123 12.46 -3.92 28.99
N ASP A 124 11.71 -4.35 27.98
CA ASP A 124 10.27 -4.64 28.05
C ASP A 124 9.91 -5.71 27.02
N LEU A 125 9.39 -6.85 27.48
CA LEU A 125 8.82 -7.89 26.61
C LEU A 125 7.45 -7.51 26.05
N SER A 126 6.77 -6.52 26.63
CA SER A 126 5.32 -6.30 26.52
C SER A 126 4.49 -7.47 27.09
N ARG A 127 3.16 -7.30 27.17
CA ARG A 127 2.24 -8.38 27.56
C ARG A 127 2.32 -9.56 26.59
N VAL A 128 2.46 -9.28 25.29
CA VAL A 128 2.50 -10.30 24.23
C VAL A 128 3.79 -11.12 24.29
N GLY A 129 4.94 -10.47 24.48
CA GLY A 129 6.22 -11.18 24.58
C GLY A 129 6.27 -12.09 25.80
N ARG A 130 5.74 -11.63 26.95
CA ARG A 130 5.61 -12.48 28.15
C ARG A 130 4.65 -13.65 27.91
N PHE A 131 3.51 -13.41 27.23
CA PHE A 131 2.54 -14.45 26.87
C PHE A 131 3.19 -15.57 26.05
N LYS A 132 3.87 -15.20 24.96
CA LYS A 132 4.51 -16.16 24.05
C LYS A 132 5.67 -16.89 24.72
N LEU A 133 6.49 -16.20 25.52
CA LEU A 133 7.58 -16.81 26.27
C LEU A 133 7.05 -17.87 27.25
N ASN A 134 6.03 -17.51 28.03
CA ASN A 134 5.40 -18.42 28.99
C ASN A 134 4.78 -19.64 28.29
N ARG A 135 4.04 -19.43 27.20
CA ARG A 135 3.39 -20.50 26.46
C ARG A 135 4.41 -21.45 25.81
N ARG A 136 5.52 -20.92 25.26
CA ARG A 136 6.56 -21.72 24.59
C ARG A 136 7.39 -22.55 25.57
N LEU A 137 7.68 -21.99 26.75
CA LEU A 137 8.53 -22.62 27.77
C LEU A 137 7.74 -23.31 28.88
N GLY A 138 6.41 -23.23 28.89
CA GLY A 138 5.55 -23.79 29.94
C GLY A 138 5.68 -23.09 31.30
N LEU A 139 6.00 -21.78 31.31
CA LEU A 139 6.22 -21.01 32.54
C LEU A 139 4.90 -20.41 33.08
N GLY A 140 4.73 -20.46 34.40
CA GLY A 140 3.57 -19.89 35.12
C GLY A 140 3.75 -18.45 35.61
N THR A 141 4.71 -17.70 35.07
CA THR A 141 5.05 -16.34 35.51
C THR A 141 3.91 -15.35 35.22
N ASP A 142 3.62 -14.41 36.13
CA ASP A 142 2.59 -13.39 35.91
C ASP A 142 2.88 -12.55 34.65
N MET A 143 1.84 -12.37 33.85
CA MET A 143 1.77 -11.56 32.62
C MET A 143 2.15 -10.09 32.83
N ASN A 144 2.05 -9.58 34.06
CA ASN A 144 2.46 -8.22 34.40
C ASN A 144 3.98 -8.06 34.53
N ILE A 145 4.72 -9.16 34.69
CA ILE A 145 6.18 -9.14 34.80
C ILE A 145 6.78 -9.13 33.39
N ARG A 146 7.17 -7.93 32.93
CA ARG A 146 7.64 -7.70 31.54
C ARG A 146 9.16 -7.68 31.36
N THR A 147 9.91 -7.77 32.45
CA THR A 147 11.37 -7.96 32.43
C THR A 147 11.70 -9.44 32.48
N LEU A 148 12.93 -9.83 32.13
CA LEU A 148 13.37 -11.22 32.27
C LEU A 148 13.67 -11.58 33.73
N SER A 149 13.45 -12.84 34.08
CA SER A 149 13.93 -13.47 35.32
C SER A 149 15.12 -14.39 35.00
N ASN A 150 15.88 -14.79 36.03
CA ASN A 150 16.94 -15.79 35.88
C ASN A 150 16.39 -17.13 35.35
N ASP A 151 15.19 -17.51 35.80
CA ASP A 151 14.50 -18.74 35.36
C ASP A 151 14.18 -18.70 33.87
N ASP A 152 13.83 -17.54 33.31
CA ASP A 152 13.59 -17.38 31.87
C ASP A 152 14.84 -17.75 31.06
N PHE A 153 16.03 -17.27 31.46
CA PHE A 153 17.28 -17.59 30.77
C PHE A 153 17.61 -19.07 30.82
N ILE A 154 17.44 -19.70 31.99
CA ILE A 154 17.70 -21.13 32.18
C ILE A 154 16.72 -21.96 31.35
N ALA A 155 15.43 -21.60 31.32
CA ALA A 155 14.41 -22.30 30.54
C ALA A 155 14.68 -22.22 29.03
N ILE A 156 15.15 -21.07 28.51
CA ILE A 156 15.55 -20.94 27.10
C ILE A 156 16.71 -21.90 26.76
N ILE A 157 17.75 -21.93 27.61
CA ILE A 157 18.91 -22.81 27.40
C ILE A 157 18.51 -24.28 27.49
N ARG A 158 17.67 -24.65 28.48
CA ARG A 158 17.11 -26.00 28.62
C ARG A 158 16.38 -26.43 27.35
N LYS A 159 15.49 -25.58 26.82
CA LYS A 159 14.73 -25.90 25.62
C LYS A 159 15.61 -26.07 24.39
N LEU A 160 16.67 -25.27 24.28
CA LEU A 160 17.64 -25.40 23.19
C LEU A 160 18.41 -26.74 23.25
N ILE A 161 18.78 -27.21 24.44
CA ILE A 161 19.44 -28.52 24.62
C ILE A 161 18.48 -29.65 24.25
N GLU A 162 17.22 -29.59 24.70
CA GLU A 162 16.17 -30.56 24.33
C GLU A 162 16.03 -30.69 22.80
N LEU A 163 15.99 -29.56 22.09
CA LEU A 163 15.89 -29.56 20.62
C LEU A 163 17.13 -30.20 19.96
N ASN A 164 18.33 -29.88 20.44
CA ASN A 164 19.56 -30.51 19.93
C ASN A 164 19.66 -32.02 20.23
N ASN A 165 18.92 -32.50 21.24
CA ASN A 165 18.75 -33.93 21.55
C ASN A 165 17.62 -34.59 20.74
N GLY A 166 16.95 -33.87 19.85
CA GLY A 166 15.86 -34.38 19.02
C GLY A 166 14.50 -34.42 19.71
N THR A 167 14.35 -33.76 20.86
CA THR A 167 13.08 -33.68 21.59
C THR A 167 12.39 -32.33 21.37
N GLY A 168 11.28 -32.35 20.63
CA GLY A 168 10.46 -31.17 20.31
C GLY A 168 10.57 -30.70 18.85
N GLU A 169 9.83 -29.64 18.53
CA GLU A 169 9.75 -29.05 17.19
C GLU A 169 10.32 -27.62 17.18
N ALA A 170 11.01 -27.25 16.09
CA ALA A 170 11.47 -25.88 15.87
C ALA A 170 10.30 -24.95 15.55
N ASP A 171 10.45 -23.67 15.90
CA ASP A 171 9.44 -22.66 15.58
C ASP A 171 9.53 -22.25 14.11
N ASP A 172 8.38 -22.19 13.44
CA ASP A 172 8.25 -21.58 12.13
C ASP A 172 8.06 -20.06 12.27
N ILE A 173 9.00 -19.28 11.72
CA ILE A 173 9.00 -17.81 11.81
C ILE A 173 7.87 -17.20 10.96
N ASP A 174 7.44 -17.90 9.91
CA ASP A 174 6.50 -17.38 8.91
C ASP A 174 5.04 -17.69 9.27
N HIS A 175 4.82 -18.63 10.19
CA HIS A 175 3.52 -18.91 10.78
C HIS A 175 2.90 -17.66 11.46
N LEU A 176 1.63 -17.35 11.19
CA LEU A 176 0.95 -16.15 11.73
C LEU A 176 0.74 -16.17 13.24
N GLY A 177 0.91 -17.32 13.89
CA GLY A 177 1.04 -17.38 15.35
C GLY A 177 2.32 -16.71 15.87
N ASN A 178 3.35 -16.55 15.04
CA ASN A 178 4.65 -15.95 15.37
C ASN A 178 4.86 -14.58 14.71
N ARG A 179 4.04 -14.22 13.73
CA ARG A 179 3.98 -12.89 13.12
C ARG A 179 2.83 -12.07 13.71
N ARG A 180 3.11 -10.81 14.04
CA ARG A 180 2.16 -9.94 14.74
C ARG A 180 1.93 -8.64 13.97
N VAL A 181 0.68 -8.22 13.90
CA VAL A 181 0.28 -6.92 13.35
C VAL A 181 0.44 -5.84 14.42
N ARG A 182 1.15 -4.77 14.07
CA ARG A 182 1.22 -3.54 14.87
C ARG A 182 0.25 -2.53 14.28
N ALA A 183 -0.84 -2.23 14.99
CA ALA A 183 -1.80 -1.23 14.58
C ALA A 183 -1.26 0.20 14.79
N VAL A 184 -1.89 1.18 14.15
CA VAL A 184 -1.51 2.61 14.20
C VAL A 184 -1.36 3.11 15.64
N GLY A 185 -2.28 2.75 16.52
CA GLY A 185 -2.26 3.17 17.93
C GLY A 185 -1.00 2.76 18.67
N GLU A 186 -0.49 1.54 18.43
CA GLU A 186 0.74 1.06 19.07
C GLU A 186 1.98 1.75 18.53
N LEU A 187 2.04 1.96 17.21
CA LEU A 187 3.15 2.67 16.57
C LEU A 187 3.25 4.11 17.09
N LEU A 188 2.10 4.79 17.20
CA LEU A 188 2.00 6.15 17.74
C LEU A 188 2.33 6.17 19.23
N GLN A 189 1.85 5.20 20.01
CA GLN A 189 2.18 5.07 21.43
C GLN A 189 3.70 4.98 21.66
N ASN A 190 4.42 4.24 20.80
CA ASN A 190 5.88 4.13 20.89
C ASN A 190 6.57 5.47 20.62
N GLN A 191 6.13 6.23 19.61
CA GLN A 191 6.69 7.55 19.29
C GLN A 191 6.37 8.58 20.36
N PHE A 192 5.13 8.59 20.86
CA PHE A 192 4.72 9.42 21.98
C PHE A 192 5.57 9.15 23.22
N ARG A 193 5.80 7.87 23.55
CA ARG A 193 6.67 7.47 24.65
C ARG A 193 8.10 7.96 24.47
N MET A 194 8.67 7.87 23.25
CA MET A 194 10.00 8.41 22.96
C MET A 194 10.07 9.93 23.19
N GLY A 195 9.03 10.65 22.77
CA GLY A 195 8.86 12.08 23.08
C GLY A 195 8.84 12.36 24.59
N LEU A 196 8.09 11.57 25.35
CA LEU A 196 8.01 11.69 26.82
C LEU A 196 9.36 11.41 27.50
N ILE A 197 10.12 10.41 27.06
CA ILE A 197 11.45 10.10 27.62
C ILE A 197 12.43 11.26 27.40
N ARG A 198 12.40 11.88 26.19
CA ARG A 198 13.22 13.06 25.89
C ARG A 198 12.81 14.25 26.78
N MET A 199 11.52 14.46 26.95
CA MET A 199 10.99 15.52 27.83
C MET A 199 11.33 15.27 29.31
N GLU A 200 11.22 14.03 29.81
CA GLU A 200 11.61 13.65 31.17
C GLU A 200 13.08 13.99 31.45
N ARG A 201 13.98 13.73 30.49
CA ARG A 201 15.39 14.08 30.62
C ARG A 201 15.59 15.59 30.76
N ILE A 202 14.91 16.39 29.92
CA ILE A 202 14.97 17.86 29.97
C ILE A 202 14.44 18.38 31.31
N ILE A 203 13.34 17.80 31.81
CA ILE A 203 12.77 18.17 33.11
C ILE A 203 13.80 17.92 34.21
N LYS A 204 14.43 16.72 34.26
CA LYS A 204 15.44 16.39 35.28
C LYS A 204 16.65 17.32 35.22
N GLU A 205 17.13 17.64 34.02
CA GLU A 205 18.24 18.56 33.83
C GLU A 205 17.89 19.98 34.29
N ARG A 206 16.70 20.49 33.92
CA ARG A 206 16.23 21.80 34.40
C ARG A 206 16.05 21.83 35.92
N MET A 207 15.53 20.76 36.52
CA MET A 207 15.39 20.67 37.98
C MET A 207 16.74 20.75 38.72
N THR A 208 17.84 20.34 38.09
CA THR A 208 19.19 20.51 38.69
C THR A 208 19.74 21.92 38.58
N ILE A 209 19.24 22.71 37.61
CA ILE A 209 19.75 24.06 37.31
C ILE A 209 18.89 25.14 37.99
N CYS A 210 17.58 24.95 38.05
CA CYS A 210 16.64 25.95 38.55
C CYS A 210 16.47 25.88 40.07
N ASP A 211 16.27 27.04 40.71
CA ASP A 211 16.05 27.14 42.16
C ASP A 211 14.68 26.59 42.57
N ALA A 212 14.66 25.68 43.55
CA ALA A 212 13.47 24.97 44.01
C ALA A 212 12.34 25.91 44.49
N ALA A 213 12.67 27.13 44.93
CA ALA A 213 11.69 28.10 45.42
C ALA A 213 10.88 28.80 44.30
N THR A 214 11.40 28.85 43.06
CA THR A 214 10.82 29.65 41.96
C THR A 214 10.29 28.80 40.80
N VAL A 215 10.56 27.50 40.81
CA VAL A 215 10.18 26.58 39.73
C VAL A 215 8.68 26.29 39.73
N THR A 216 8.05 26.42 38.56
CA THR A 216 6.67 26.00 38.32
C THR A 216 6.64 24.82 37.34
N ALA A 217 5.57 24.03 37.37
CA ALA A 217 5.44 22.89 36.44
C ALA A 217 5.50 23.33 34.97
N ALA A 218 4.93 24.49 34.64
CA ALA A 218 4.94 25.04 33.28
C ALA A 218 6.35 25.41 32.79
N SER A 219 7.26 25.84 33.68
CA SER A 219 8.64 26.17 33.27
C SER A 219 9.50 24.93 33.00
N LEU A 220 9.15 23.79 33.60
CA LEU A 220 9.84 22.52 33.38
C LEU A 220 9.35 21.79 32.14
N ILE A 221 8.05 21.84 31.84
CA ILE A 221 7.44 21.08 30.75
C ILE A 221 7.69 21.78 29.41
N ASN A 222 8.37 21.08 28.51
CA ASN A 222 8.53 21.50 27.12
C ASN A 222 7.89 20.46 26.19
N ALA A 223 6.82 20.84 25.49
CA ALA A 223 6.10 19.94 24.59
C ALA A 223 6.81 19.68 23.25
N ARG A 224 7.80 20.49 22.87
CA ARG A 224 8.48 20.40 21.56
C ARG A 224 9.03 18.99 21.25
N PRO A 225 9.71 18.27 22.16
CA PRO A 225 10.22 16.93 21.87
C PRO A 225 9.11 15.90 21.58
N VAL A 226 7.93 16.08 22.18
CA VAL A 226 6.77 15.21 21.96
C VAL A 226 6.13 15.51 20.60
N VAL A 227 5.86 16.80 20.33
CA VAL A 227 5.28 17.23 19.05
C VAL A 227 6.20 16.87 17.88
N ALA A 228 7.51 17.07 18.03
CA ALA A 228 8.50 16.71 17.01
C ALA A 228 8.49 15.21 16.72
N ALA A 229 8.48 14.34 17.75
CA ALA A 229 8.44 12.90 17.54
C ALA A 229 7.17 12.42 16.84
N ILE A 230 6.02 13.04 17.12
CA ILE A 230 4.76 12.74 16.42
C ILE A 230 4.81 13.25 14.97
N LYS A 231 5.27 14.48 14.75
CA LYS A 231 5.40 15.06 13.39
C LYS A 231 6.36 14.24 12.53
N GLU A 232 7.49 13.80 13.08
CA GLU A 232 8.46 12.92 12.41
C GLU A 232 7.81 11.59 11.98
N PHE A 233 6.97 11.01 12.84
CA PHE A 233 6.24 9.79 12.51
C PHE A 233 5.28 9.96 11.33
N PHE A 234 4.43 10.99 11.34
CA PHE A 234 3.47 11.19 10.25
C PHE A 234 4.12 11.74 8.97
N GLY A 235 5.19 12.52 9.08
CA GLY A 235 5.86 13.14 7.94
C GLY A 235 6.87 12.26 7.22
N SER A 236 7.55 11.34 7.93
CA SER A 236 8.70 10.62 7.37
C SER A 236 8.65 9.09 7.52
N SER A 237 7.64 8.54 8.22
CA SER A 237 7.52 7.10 8.35
C SER A 237 7.10 6.46 7.03
N GLN A 238 7.75 5.35 6.66
CA GLN A 238 7.35 4.53 5.51
C GLN A 238 5.92 3.97 5.61
N LEU A 239 5.36 3.91 6.83
CA LEU A 239 4.00 3.43 7.09
C LEU A 239 2.95 4.56 7.04
N SER A 240 3.39 5.83 7.06
CA SER A 240 2.53 7.00 6.85
C SER A 240 2.60 7.36 5.38
N GLN A 241 1.63 6.86 4.60
CA GLN A 241 1.62 6.99 3.15
C GLN A 241 0.46 7.90 2.72
N PHE A 242 0.65 8.61 1.61
CA PHE A 242 -0.47 9.29 0.94
C PHE A 242 -1.56 8.27 0.59
N MET A 243 -2.80 8.60 0.92
CA MET A 243 -3.91 7.69 0.70
C MET A 243 -4.13 7.51 -0.81
N ASP A 244 -4.20 6.27 -1.27
CA ASP A 244 -4.66 5.90 -2.60
C ASP A 244 -6.17 6.13 -2.71
N GLN A 245 -6.55 7.24 -3.32
CA GLN A 245 -7.90 7.73 -3.55
C GLN A 245 -8.24 7.76 -5.03
N THR A 246 -7.67 6.83 -5.81
CA THR A 246 -8.04 6.69 -7.22
C THR A 246 -9.55 6.43 -7.34
N ASN A 247 -10.08 5.53 -6.50
CA ASN A 247 -11.50 5.20 -6.36
C ASN A 247 -11.80 4.66 -4.94
N PRO A 248 -13.08 4.45 -4.54
CA PRO A 248 -13.43 4.02 -3.19
C PRO A 248 -12.83 2.67 -2.77
N LEU A 249 -12.66 1.73 -3.72
CA LEU A 249 -12.05 0.43 -3.44
C LEU A 249 -10.55 0.57 -3.15
N ALA A 250 -9.85 1.44 -3.88
CA ALA A 250 -8.44 1.73 -3.65
C ALA A 250 -8.20 2.23 -2.21
N GLU A 251 -9.06 3.15 -1.75
CA GLU A 251 -9.02 3.69 -0.39
C GLU A 251 -9.28 2.60 0.65
N LEU A 252 -10.35 1.83 0.48
CA LEU A 252 -10.73 0.76 1.41
C LEU A 252 -9.63 -0.30 1.53
N THR A 253 -9.08 -0.76 0.41
CA THR A 253 -7.97 -1.73 0.42
C THR A 253 -6.71 -1.12 1.05
N HIS A 254 -6.39 0.15 0.77
CA HIS A 254 -5.19 0.77 1.32
C HIS A 254 -5.22 0.82 2.85
N LYS A 255 -6.38 1.13 3.44
CA LYS A 255 -6.61 1.10 4.90
C LYS A 255 -6.45 -0.31 5.50
N ARG A 256 -6.67 -1.36 4.72
CA ARG A 256 -6.60 -2.78 5.13
C ARG A 256 -5.28 -3.47 4.75
N ARG A 257 -4.28 -2.72 4.25
CA ARG A 257 -2.99 -3.26 3.81
C ARG A 257 -2.09 -3.62 4.99
N LEU A 258 -1.46 -4.78 4.91
CA LEU A 258 -0.45 -5.27 5.84
C LEU A 258 0.93 -5.15 5.17
N SER A 259 1.87 -4.49 5.86
CA SER A 259 3.24 -4.30 5.39
C SER A 259 4.23 -5.00 6.30
N ALA A 260 5.07 -5.87 5.73
CA ALA A 260 6.25 -6.43 6.40
C ALA A 260 7.44 -5.45 6.42
N LEU A 261 7.37 -4.38 5.63
CA LEU A 261 8.36 -3.31 5.57
C LEU A 261 8.13 -2.27 6.68
N GLY A 262 9.17 -1.50 6.99
CA GLY A 262 9.11 -0.38 7.94
C GLY A 262 9.89 -0.63 9.24
N PRO A 263 9.79 0.28 10.22
CA PRO A 263 10.59 0.22 11.45
C PRO A 263 10.25 -1.02 12.29
N GLY A 264 11.26 -1.88 12.49
CA GLY A 264 11.13 -3.16 13.19
C GLY A 264 10.65 -4.32 12.32
N GLY A 265 10.40 -4.08 11.03
CA GLY A 265 10.12 -5.09 10.02
C GLY A 265 11.37 -5.49 9.22
N LEU A 266 11.15 -5.92 7.98
CA LEU A 266 12.18 -6.35 7.04
C LEU A 266 12.50 -5.24 6.03
N SER A 267 13.72 -5.24 5.50
CA SER A 267 14.04 -4.48 4.29
C SER A 267 13.83 -5.35 3.05
N ARG A 268 13.58 -4.73 1.90
CA ARG A 268 13.37 -5.44 0.62
C ARG A 268 14.52 -6.39 0.28
N GLU A 269 15.76 -5.93 0.49
CA GLU A 269 16.99 -6.68 0.22
C GLU A 269 17.23 -7.85 1.17
N ARG A 270 16.73 -7.77 2.41
CA ARG A 270 16.90 -8.83 3.41
C ARG A 270 15.77 -9.85 3.39
N ALA A 271 14.66 -9.55 2.74
CA ALA A 271 13.52 -10.46 2.65
C ALA A 271 13.76 -11.51 1.57
N GLY A 272 14.04 -12.74 2.01
CA GLY A 272 14.18 -13.92 1.16
C GLY A 272 12.85 -14.39 0.55
N PHE A 273 12.91 -15.53 -0.13
CA PHE A 273 11.76 -16.12 -0.81
C PHE A 273 10.69 -16.62 0.19
N ASP A 274 11.09 -17.34 1.23
CA ASP A 274 10.17 -17.97 2.21
C ASP A 274 9.20 -16.96 2.85
N VAL A 275 9.71 -15.77 3.19
CA VAL A 275 8.92 -14.69 3.80
C VAL A 275 7.82 -14.16 2.87
N ARG A 276 8.05 -14.23 1.55
CA ARG A 276 7.18 -13.71 0.50
C ARG A 276 6.15 -14.74 0.04
N ASP A 277 6.38 -16.01 0.33
CA ASP A 277 5.53 -17.10 -0.10
C ASP A 277 4.21 -17.15 0.69
N VAL A 278 3.22 -17.85 0.13
CA VAL A 278 1.92 -18.03 0.76
C VAL A 278 2.00 -19.15 1.79
N HIS A 279 1.83 -18.79 3.05
CA HIS A 279 1.85 -19.73 4.16
C HIS A 279 0.44 -20.28 4.48
N HIS A 280 0.31 -21.54 4.89
CA HIS A 280 -1.00 -22.18 5.18
C HIS A 280 -1.80 -21.43 6.26
N SER A 281 -1.12 -20.85 7.26
CA SER A 281 -1.77 -20.04 8.30
C SER A 281 -2.40 -18.74 7.78
N HIS A 282 -2.11 -18.31 6.55
CA HIS A 282 -2.75 -17.15 5.92
C HIS A 282 -4.24 -17.37 5.64
N TYR A 283 -4.70 -18.63 5.61
CA TYR A 283 -6.09 -18.99 5.33
C TYR A 283 -7.07 -18.21 6.22
N GLY A 284 -7.99 -17.50 5.59
CA GLY A 284 -9.00 -16.68 6.28
C GLY A 284 -8.46 -15.42 6.97
N ARG A 285 -7.15 -15.11 6.85
CA ARG A 285 -6.46 -14.03 7.58
C ARG A 285 -5.84 -13.00 6.65
N ILE A 286 -5.03 -13.45 5.70
CA ILE A 286 -4.36 -12.63 4.69
C ILE A 286 -4.75 -13.20 3.33
N CYS A 287 -5.18 -12.34 2.41
CA CYS A 287 -5.52 -12.77 1.07
C CYS A 287 -4.28 -13.35 0.37
N PRO A 288 -4.34 -14.57 -0.18
CA PRO A 288 -3.21 -15.18 -0.88
C PRO A 288 -3.01 -14.62 -2.30
N ILE A 289 -3.99 -13.89 -2.83
CA ILE A 289 -4.00 -13.38 -4.21
C ILE A 289 -3.58 -11.91 -4.29
N GLU A 290 -4.08 -11.06 -3.39
CA GLU A 290 -3.85 -9.62 -3.50
C GLU A 290 -2.49 -9.20 -2.92
N THR A 291 -1.51 -9.06 -3.81
CA THR A 291 -0.18 -8.50 -3.55
C THR A 291 0.32 -7.71 -4.77
N PRO A 292 1.20 -6.70 -4.61
CA PRO A 292 1.87 -6.07 -5.75
C PRO A 292 2.74 -7.07 -6.53
N GLU A 293 2.80 -6.94 -7.87
CA GLU A 293 3.62 -7.79 -8.76
C GLU A 293 5.12 -7.45 -8.74
N GLY A 294 5.47 -6.25 -8.25
CA GLY A 294 6.82 -5.72 -8.29
C GLY A 294 7.74 -6.23 -7.16
N PRO A 295 8.79 -5.46 -6.79
CA PRO A 295 9.77 -5.90 -5.78
C PRO A 295 9.18 -6.08 -4.36
N ASN A 296 7.93 -5.64 -4.15
CA ASN A 296 7.19 -5.78 -2.89
C ASN A 296 6.29 -7.03 -2.83
N ILE A 297 6.34 -7.91 -3.84
CA ILE A 297 5.56 -9.15 -3.84
C ILE A 297 5.76 -9.94 -2.54
N GLY A 298 4.65 -10.34 -1.91
CA GLY A 298 4.63 -11.07 -0.63
C GLY A 298 4.98 -10.24 0.61
N LEU A 299 5.54 -9.04 0.45
CA LEU A 299 5.86 -8.12 1.55
C LEU A 299 4.72 -7.16 1.88
N MET A 300 3.80 -6.99 0.94
CA MET A 300 2.56 -6.24 1.10
C MET A 300 1.40 -7.16 0.78
N GLY A 301 0.55 -7.43 1.77
CA GLY A 301 -0.67 -8.21 1.60
C GLY A 301 -1.89 -7.42 2.03
N SER A 302 -3.07 -7.93 1.74
CA SER A 302 -4.35 -7.38 2.21
C SER A 302 -4.98 -8.28 3.25
N LEU A 303 -5.59 -7.69 4.27
CA LEU A 303 -6.40 -8.41 5.24
C LEU A 303 -7.59 -9.09 4.55
N ALA A 304 -7.83 -10.37 4.85
CA ALA A 304 -9.01 -11.10 4.36
C ALA A 304 -10.32 -10.47 4.88
N ILE A 305 -11.46 -10.80 4.28
CA ILE A 305 -12.74 -10.12 4.56
C ILE A 305 -13.13 -10.17 6.04
N PHE A 306 -13.25 -11.38 6.61
CA PHE A 306 -13.74 -11.57 7.98
C PHE A 306 -12.65 -11.54 9.05
N ALA A 307 -11.38 -11.36 8.63
CA ALA A 307 -10.26 -11.35 9.55
C ALA A 307 -10.29 -10.13 10.47
N ARG A 308 -9.89 -10.33 11.73
CA ARG A 308 -9.74 -9.27 12.72
C ARG A 308 -8.42 -9.39 13.46
N VAL A 309 -7.98 -8.30 14.08
CA VAL A 309 -6.78 -8.29 14.93
C VAL A 309 -7.22 -8.31 16.39
N ASN A 310 -6.72 -9.27 17.17
CA ASN A 310 -7.03 -9.37 18.59
C ASN A 310 -6.21 -8.41 19.46
N GLU A 311 -6.47 -8.38 20.77
CA GLU A 311 -5.78 -7.48 21.71
C GLU A 311 -4.26 -7.70 21.75
N TYR A 312 -3.80 -8.90 21.41
CA TYR A 312 -2.38 -9.25 21.34
C TYR A 312 -1.76 -8.92 19.98
N GLY A 313 -2.51 -8.47 18.98
CA GLY A 313 -2.02 -8.17 17.64
C GLY A 313 -1.91 -9.36 16.70
N PHE A 314 -2.44 -10.54 17.05
CA PHE A 314 -2.53 -11.68 16.15
C PHE A 314 -3.81 -11.58 15.31
N ILE A 315 -3.75 -12.09 14.08
CA ILE A 315 -4.91 -12.11 13.19
C ILE A 315 -5.75 -13.35 13.49
N GLU A 316 -7.03 -13.14 13.73
CA GLU A 316 -8.03 -14.19 13.95
C GLU A 316 -8.99 -14.23 12.78
N THR A 317 -9.55 -15.41 12.54
CA THR A 317 -10.60 -15.63 11.54
C THR A 317 -11.76 -16.39 12.19
N PRO A 318 -13.03 -16.14 11.79
CA PRO A 318 -14.18 -16.78 12.41
C PRO A 318 -14.45 -18.18 11.85
N PHE A 319 -14.91 -19.08 12.71
CA PHE A 319 -15.35 -20.44 12.37
C PHE A 319 -16.66 -20.76 13.07
N ARG A 320 -17.52 -21.57 12.44
CA ARG A 320 -18.70 -22.18 13.06
C ARG A 320 -18.28 -23.42 13.85
N ARG A 321 -18.72 -23.54 15.11
CA ARG A 321 -18.42 -24.73 15.94
C ARG A 321 -19.25 -25.92 15.46
N VAL A 322 -18.61 -27.08 15.31
CA VAL A 322 -19.27 -28.35 15.01
C VAL A 322 -19.34 -29.18 16.28
N PHE A 323 -20.52 -29.68 16.63
CA PHE A 323 -20.69 -30.57 17.78
C PHE A 323 -21.01 -31.98 17.31
N SER A 324 -20.15 -32.93 17.68
CA SER A 324 -20.39 -34.38 17.56
C SER A 324 -20.64 -35.04 18.92
N THR A 325 -20.23 -34.38 19.99
CA THR A 325 -20.47 -34.79 21.38
C THR A 325 -20.80 -33.57 22.24
N MET A 326 -21.70 -33.72 23.20
CA MET A 326 -22.09 -32.62 24.10
C MET A 326 -22.38 -33.12 25.52
N VAL A 327 -21.90 -32.39 26.52
CA VAL A 327 -22.10 -32.75 27.94
C VAL A 327 -23.57 -32.59 28.33
N ALA A 328 -24.13 -33.61 28.99
CA ALA A 328 -25.49 -33.60 29.55
C ALA A 328 -25.59 -32.76 30.84
N ASP A 329 -25.53 -31.42 30.72
CA ASP A 329 -25.67 -30.51 31.85
C ASP A 329 -26.86 -29.54 31.72
N LYS A 330 -27.11 -28.72 32.76
CA LYS A 330 -28.19 -27.74 32.73
C LYS A 330 -27.96 -26.62 31.70
N ALA A 331 -26.71 -26.34 31.33
CA ALA A 331 -26.37 -25.27 30.40
C ALA A 331 -26.63 -25.67 28.94
N ASN A 332 -26.41 -26.93 28.60
CA ASN A 332 -26.61 -27.48 27.26
C ASN A 332 -27.99 -28.10 27.05
N ARG A 333 -28.89 -28.01 28.04
CA ARG A 333 -30.26 -28.55 27.99
C ARG A 333 -30.98 -28.16 26.70
N ASP A 334 -31.05 -26.87 26.40
CA ASP A 334 -31.82 -26.37 25.26
C ASP A 334 -31.11 -26.67 23.92
N ARG A 335 -29.79 -26.91 23.95
CA ARG A 335 -29.00 -27.29 22.76
C ARG A 335 -29.17 -28.77 22.39
N LEU A 336 -29.43 -29.62 23.37
CA LEU A 336 -29.64 -31.07 23.20
C LEU A 336 -31.05 -31.41 22.72
N VAL A 337 -32.06 -30.58 23.03
CA VAL A 337 -33.44 -30.82 22.59
C VAL A 337 -33.54 -30.69 21.07
N GLY A 338 -34.20 -31.66 20.42
CA GLY A 338 -34.36 -31.74 18.97
C GLY A 338 -33.19 -32.38 18.23
N ARG A 339 -32.15 -32.85 18.94
CA ARG A 339 -30.96 -33.46 18.31
C ARG A 339 -31.10 -34.98 18.20
N THR A 340 -30.56 -35.54 17.13
CA THR A 340 -30.59 -36.99 16.87
C THR A 340 -29.36 -37.67 17.48
N LEU A 341 -29.57 -38.74 18.24
CA LEU A 341 -28.49 -39.53 18.84
C LEU A 341 -27.74 -40.39 17.81
N ARG A 342 -26.41 -40.37 17.88
CA ARG A 342 -25.55 -41.20 17.03
C ARG A 342 -25.38 -42.61 17.57
N ASP A 343 -25.22 -42.74 18.88
CA ASP A 343 -24.97 -44.00 19.58
C ASP A 343 -25.93 -44.16 20.78
N ASP A 344 -26.09 -45.39 21.26
CA ASP A 344 -26.92 -45.65 22.45
C ASP A 344 -26.30 -44.99 23.70
N VAL A 345 -27.10 -44.22 24.45
CA VAL A 345 -26.66 -43.60 25.71
C VAL A 345 -26.99 -44.53 26.87
N LEU A 346 -25.97 -45.01 27.58
CA LEU A 346 -26.12 -45.96 28.69
C LEU A 346 -26.04 -45.24 30.04
N ALA A 347 -26.77 -45.74 31.04
CA ALA A 347 -26.74 -45.21 32.39
C ALA A 347 -25.34 -45.38 33.02
N PRO A 348 -24.76 -44.32 33.61
CA PRO A 348 -23.41 -44.37 34.20
C PRO A 348 -23.25 -45.40 35.32
N ALA A 349 -24.34 -45.70 36.04
CA ALA A 349 -24.31 -46.58 37.21
C ALA A 349 -24.06 -48.06 36.88
N ASP A 350 -24.62 -48.58 35.78
CA ASP A 350 -24.59 -50.02 35.46
C ASP A 350 -24.11 -50.36 34.04
N ARG A 351 -23.89 -49.36 33.16
CA ARG A 351 -23.51 -49.52 31.74
C ARG A 351 -24.35 -50.56 30.95
N LYS A 352 -25.55 -50.89 31.44
CA LYS A 352 -26.46 -51.88 30.84
C LYS A 352 -27.84 -51.30 30.52
N THR A 353 -28.30 -50.34 31.31
CA THR A 353 -29.59 -49.66 31.09
C THR A 353 -29.44 -48.60 30.00
N LYS A 354 -30.15 -48.77 28.88
CA LYS A 354 -30.23 -47.76 27.81
C LYS A 354 -31.14 -46.61 28.26
N LEU A 355 -30.60 -45.41 28.35
CA LEU A 355 -31.34 -44.19 28.65
C LEU A 355 -31.98 -43.59 27.39
N ALA A 356 -31.33 -43.75 26.24
CA ALA A 356 -31.87 -43.35 24.93
C ALA A 356 -31.20 -44.20 23.82
N LYS A 357 -31.92 -44.46 22.71
CA LYS A 357 -31.42 -45.32 21.63
C LYS A 357 -30.79 -44.50 20.50
N LYS A 358 -29.86 -45.12 19.79
CA LYS A 358 -29.34 -44.61 18.51
C LYS A 358 -30.49 -44.27 17.55
N GLY A 359 -30.47 -43.06 17.00
CA GLY A 359 -31.48 -42.55 16.07
C GLY A 359 -32.68 -41.86 16.72
N ASP A 360 -32.81 -41.88 18.06
CA ASP A 360 -33.87 -41.14 18.73
C ASP A 360 -33.60 -39.63 18.67
N VAL A 361 -34.64 -38.84 18.39
CA VAL A 361 -34.62 -37.38 18.54
C VAL A 361 -34.89 -37.04 20.00
N LEU A 362 -33.97 -36.32 20.62
CA LEU A 362 -34.02 -35.99 22.04
C LEU A 362 -35.14 -34.99 22.34
N ASP A 363 -36.16 -35.43 23.07
CA ASP A 363 -37.20 -34.56 23.61
C ASP A 363 -36.79 -33.95 24.97
N ARG A 364 -37.56 -32.97 25.44
CA ARG A 364 -37.25 -32.25 26.68
C ARG A 364 -37.23 -33.16 27.91
N GLU A 365 -38.07 -34.20 27.93
CA GLU A 365 -38.15 -35.16 29.03
C GLU A 365 -36.92 -36.08 29.06
N THR A 366 -36.50 -36.62 27.91
CA THR A 366 -35.31 -37.47 27.78
C THR A 366 -34.05 -36.71 28.14
N VAL A 367 -33.91 -35.45 27.72
CA VAL A 367 -32.76 -34.61 28.11
C VAL A 367 -32.72 -34.39 29.63
N GLU A 368 -33.85 -34.17 30.30
CA GLU A 368 -33.87 -34.05 31.76
C GLU A 368 -33.50 -35.35 32.48
N GLN A 369 -33.88 -36.51 31.93
CA GLN A 369 -33.44 -37.80 32.45
C GLN A 369 -31.93 -38.01 32.29
N LEU A 370 -31.36 -37.62 31.15
CA LEU A 370 -29.92 -37.70 30.89
C LEU A 370 -29.11 -36.80 31.84
N ILE A 371 -29.59 -35.58 32.10
CA ILE A 371 -28.98 -34.65 33.06
C ILE A 371 -29.06 -35.21 34.49
N LYS A 372 -30.23 -35.73 34.90
CA LYS A 372 -30.42 -36.36 36.22
C LYS A 372 -29.52 -37.58 36.40
N ALA A 373 -29.34 -38.37 35.35
CA ALA A 373 -28.50 -39.55 35.34
C ALA A 373 -27.00 -39.24 35.26
N ARG A 374 -26.60 -37.98 35.03
CA ARG A 374 -25.20 -37.56 34.79
C ARG A 374 -24.52 -38.37 33.69
N ALA A 375 -25.20 -38.53 32.56
CA ALA A 375 -24.79 -39.39 31.44
C ALA A 375 -23.43 -39.02 30.79
N GLY A 376 -22.81 -37.89 31.15
CA GLY A 376 -21.52 -37.46 30.61
C GLY A 376 -21.67 -36.86 29.21
N ASP A 377 -20.78 -37.24 28.30
CA ASP A 377 -20.80 -36.80 26.91
C ASP A 377 -21.82 -37.60 26.09
N ILE A 378 -22.82 -36.90 25.56
CA ILE A 378 -23.85 -37.47 24.69
C ILE A 378 -23.35 -37.40 23.24
N PRO A 379 -23.25 -38.54 22.53
CA PRO A 379 -22.89 -38.57 21.11
C PRO A 379 -24.11 -38.22 20.25
N VAL A 380 -24.06 -37.05 19.63
CA VAL A 380 -25.09 -36.54 18.72
C VAL A 380 -24.61 -36.67 17.27
N LYS A 381 -25.54 -36.71 16.30
CA LYS A 381 -25.17 -36.58 14.89
C LYS A 381 -24.41 -35.25 14.71
N ALA A 382 -23.27 -35.29 14.03
CA ALA A 382 -22.44 -34.11 13.82
C ALA A 382 -23.26 -33.01 13.14
N TRP A 383 -23.33 -31.85 13.80
CA TRP A 383 -24.10 -30.71 13.33
C TRP A 383 -23.29 -29.43 13.45
N VAL A 384 -23.48 -28.54 12.49
CA VAL A 384 -22.82 -27.24 12.40
C VAL A 384 -23.67 -26.21 13.14
N SER A 385 -23.11 -25.62 14.19
CA SER A 385 -23.79 -24.60 14.99
C SER A 385 -23.72 -23.23 14.34
N ASP A 386 -24.65 -22.34 14.70
CA ASP A 386 -24.58 -20.91 14.37
C ASP A 386 -23.64 -20.14 15.33
N GLU A 387 -23.06 -20.83 16.31
CA GLU A 387 -22.04 -20.27 17.19
C GLU A 387 -20.73 -20.03 16.43
N VAL A 388 -20.41 -18.75 16.22
CA VAL A 388 -19.19 -18.31 15.56
C VAL A 388 -18.11 -17.99 16.59
N GLN A 389 -16.96 -18.65 16.46
CA GLN A 389 -15.78 -18.42 17.29
C GLN A 389 -14.60 -17.97 16.44
N PHE A 390 -13.92 -16.92 16.88
CA PHE A 390 -12.69 -16.47 16.25
C PHE A 390 -11.49 -17.22 16.83
N LEU A 391 -10.66 -17.77 15.96
CA LEU A 391 -9.45 -18.49 16.34
C LEU A 391 -8.21 -17.82 15.76
N SER A 392 -7.17 -17.70 16.57
CA SER A 392 -5.82 -17.36 16.11
C SER A 392 -5.18 -18.54 15.36
N ALA A 393 -4.14 -18.27 14.57
CA ALA A 393 -3.51 -19.31 13.74
C ALA A 393 -2.99 -20.49 14.58
N ASP A 394 -2.38 -20.21 15.73
CA ASP A 394 -1.87 -21.24 16.63
C ASP A 394 -2.97 -21.98 17.39
N GLU A 395 -4.17 -21.42 17.54
CA GLU A 395 -5.31 -22.15 18.11
C GLU A 395 -5.94 -23.09 17.08
N GLU A 396 -6.10 -22.62 15.85
CA GLU A 396 -6.67 -23.37 14.74
C GLU A 396 -5.92 -24.68 14.44
N ASP A 397 -4.59 -24.67 14.55
CA ASP A 397 -3.73 -25.85 14.32
C ASP A 397 -4.06 -27.07 15.20
N HIS A 398 -4.80 -26.88 16.30
CA HIS A 398 -5.21 -27.97 17.20
C HIS A 398 -6.46 -28.68 16.71
N TYR A 399 -7.16 -28.13 15.73
CA TYR A 399 -8.47 -28.60 15.30
C TYR A 399 -8.47 -29.12 13.86
N VAL A 400 -9.53 -29.84 13.52
CA VAL A 400 -9.86 -30.24 12.14
C VAL A 400 -11.02 -29.37 11.67
N VAL A 401 -10.78 -28.59 10.61
CA VAL A 401 -11.72 -27.60 10.08
C VAL A 401 -12.27 -28.06 8.73
N ALA A 402 -13.59 -28.10 8.58
CA ALA A 402 -14.27 -28.35 7.32
C ALA A 402 -14.34 -27.10 6.44
N GLN A 403 -14.33 -27.31 5.12
CA GLN A 403 -14.53 -26.24 4.14
C GLN A 403 -15.97 -25.71 4.18
N ALA A 404 -16.16 -24.44 3.83
CA ALA A 404 -17.47 -23.76 3.88
C ALA A 404 -18.52 -24.36 2.93
N ASN A 405 -18.10 -24.99 1.83
CA ASN A 405 -18.97 -25.60 0.82
C ASN A 405 -19.27 -27.08 1.12
N ALA A 406 -18.91 -27.59 2.30
CA ALA A 406 -19.26 -28.95 2.69
C ALA A 406 -20.81 -29.10 2.70
N PRO A 407 -21.36 -30.17 2.09
CA PRO A 407 -22.79 -30.28 1.87
C PRO A 407 -23.54 -30.57 3.17
N ILE A 408 -24.40 -29.64 3.58
CA ILE A 408 -25.22 -29.69 4.80
C ILE A 408 -26.72 -29.73 4.47
N ASP A 409 -27.52 -30.35 5.35
CA ASP A 409 -28.98 -30.35 5.28
C ASP A 409 -29.61 -29.10 5.95
N GLU A 410 -30.93 -28.94 5.84
CA GLU A 410 -31.68 -27.81 6.43
C GLU A 410 -31.55 -27.74 7.97
N ASP A 411 -31.24 -28.87 8.63
CA ASP A 411 -31.02 -28.97 10.07
C ASP A 411 -29.53 -28.76 10.46
N ASN A 412 -28.68 -28.36 9.51
CA ASN A 412 -27.23 -28.18 9.63
C ASN A 412 -26.43 -29.45 9.94
N HIS A 413 -26.91 -30.64 9.59
CA HIS A 413 -26.07 -31.85 9.63
C HIS A 413 -25.34 -32.05 8.31
N PHE A 414 -24.17 -32.69 8.37
CA PHE A 414 -23.49 -33.15 7.16
C PHE A 414 -24.32 -34.23 6.45
N THR A 415 -24.43 -34.09 5.14
CA THR A 415 -25.12 -35.07 4.27
C THR A 415 -24.26 -36.30 3.99
N GLU A 416 -22.94 -36.13 3.97
CA GLU A 416 -21.95 -37.19 3.74
C GLU A 416 -21.30 -37.66 5.06
N GLU A 417 -20.81 -38.91 5.11
CA GLU A 417 -20.09 -39.43 6.30
C GLU A 417 -18.65 -38.90 6.42
N ARG A 418 -18.07 -38.48 5.29
CA ARG A 418 -16.72 -37.94 5.22
C ARG A 418 -16.73 -36.71 4.33
N THR A 419 -16.03 -35.65 4.74
CA THR A 419 -15.91 -34.41 3.96
C THR A 419 -14.46 -33.94 3.91
N THR A 420 -14.15 -33.07 2.95
CA THR A 420 -12.86 -32.39 2.89
C THR A 420 -12.67 -31.50 4.11
N ALA A 421 -11.50 -31.64 4.73
CA ALA A 421 -11.12 -30.90 5.92
C ALA A 421 -9.61 -30.64 5.90
N ARG A 422 -9.19 -29.76 6.80
CA ARG A 422 -7.79 -29.35 6.93
C ARG A 422 -7.36 -29.32 8.39
N THR A 423 -6.09 -29.61 8.62
CA THR A 423 -5.43 -29.50 9.92
C THR A 423 -3.96 -29.16 9.70
N LYS A 424 -3.46 -28.12 10.36
CA LYS A 424 -2.12 -27.56 10.11
C LYS A 424 -1.87 -27.32 8.61
N ASN A 425 -0.87 -27.99 8.04
CA ASN A 425 -0.52 -27.95 6.63
C ASN A 425 -1.06 -29.14 5.80
N LEU A 426 -1.94 -29.98 6.37
CA LEU A 426 -2.47 -31.18 5.72
C LEU A 426 -3.92 -30.96 5.25
N PHE A 427 -4.18 -31.33 4.00
CA PHE A 427 -5.52 -31.45 3.43
C PHE A 427 -5.92 -32.92 3.42
N LEU A 428 -7.03 -33.25 4.08
CA LEU A 428 -7.48 -34.63 4.23
C LEU A 428 -8.99 -34.76 4.11
N VAL A 429 -9.45 -35.97 3.78
CA VAL A 429 -10.87 -36.32 3.82
C VAL A 429 -11.16 -36.93 5.20
N ALA A 430 -11.75 -36.13 6.10
CA ALA A 430 -12.00 -36.49 7.48
C ALA A 430 -13.40 -37.06 7.67
N ASP A 431 -13.56 -37.93 8.67
CA ASP A 431 -14.87 -38.33 9.17
C ASP A 431 -15.56 -37.13 9.84
N VAL A 432 -16.84 -36.90 9.55
CA VAL A 432 -17.58 -35.73 10.07
C VAL A 432 -17.62 -35.64 11.58
N ASN A 433 -17.47 -36.77 12.29
CA ASN A 433 -17.44 -36.78 13.75
C ASN A 433 -16.14 -36.25 14.34
N ARG A 434 -15.05 -36.21 13.55
CA ARG A 434 -13.74 -35.65 13.95
C ARG A 434 -13.62 -34.16 13.67
N ILE A 435 -14.61 -33.58 12.99
CA ILE A 435 -14.63 -32.17 12.61
C ILE A 435 -15.15 -31.36 13.80
N GLU A 436 -14.38 -30.35 14.18
CA GLU A 436 -14.72 -29.50 15.32
C GLU A 436 -15.12 -28.09 14.91
N TYR A 437 -14.71 -27.65 13.72
CA TYR A 437 -15.04 -26.35 13.18
C TYR A 437 -15.34 -26.44 11.69
N MET A 438 -16.09 -25.47 11.19
CA MET A 438 -16.34 -25.26 9.78
C MET A 438 -16.13 -23.78 9.45
N ASP A 439 -15.60 -23.51 8.26
CA ASP A 439 -15.49 -22.18 7.71
C ASP A 439 -16.86 -21.46 7.63
N VAL A 440 -16.90 -20.14 7.83
CA VAL A 440 -18.17 -19.38 7.85
C VAL A 440 -18.72 -19.14 6.44
N SER A 441 -17.84 -18.84 5.50
CA SER A 441 -18.21 -18.51 4.13
C SER A 441 -17.07 -18.82 3.16
N PRO A 442 -17.34 -19.25 1.92
CA PRO A 442 -16.29 -19.57 0.95
C PRO A 442 -15.36 -18.37 0.65
N LYS A 443 -15.91 -17.15 0.60
CA LYS A 443 -15.15 -15.90 0.37
C LYS A 443 -14.27 -15.46 1.54
N GLN A 444 -14.27 -16.17 2.67
CA GLN A 444 -13.48 -15.77 3.84
C GLN A 444 -11.97 -15.75 3.58
N THR A 445 -11.50 -16.48 2.57
CA THR A 445 -10.08 -16.67 2.24
C THR A 445 -9.47 -15.49 1.49
N VAL A 446 -10.29 -14.65 0.86
CA VAL A 446 -9.86 -13.59 -0.05
C VAL A 446 -10.05 -12.20 0.57
N SER A 447 -9.43 -11.19 -0.06
CA SER A 447 -9.62 -9.77 0.32
C SER A 447 -10.88 -9.19 -0.31
N VAL A 448 -11.22 -7.96 0.08
CA VAL A 448 -12.37 -7.23 -0.47
C VAL A 448 -12.26 -7.05 -1.99
N ALA A 449 -11.09 -6.67 -2.51
CA ALA A 449 -10.89 -6.46 -3.95
C ALA A 449 -10.99 -7.77 -4.76
N THR A 450 -10.42 -8.86 -4.23
CA THR A 450 -10.49 -10.17 -4.87
C THR A 450 -11.90 -10.75 -4.81
N ALA A 451 -12.66 -10.46 -3.75
CA ALA A 451 -14.05 -10.90 -3.60
C ALA A 451 -15.05 -10.23 -4.55
N LEU A 452 -14.65 -9.16 -5.25
CA LEU A 452 -15.45 -8.46 -6.26
C LEU A 452 -15.33 -9.06 -7.67
N ILE A 453 -14.50 -10.09 -7.84
CA ILE A 453 -14.30 -10.80 -9.11
C ILE A 453 -15.31 -11.96 -9.16
N PRO A 454 -16.34 -11.92 -10.03
CA PRO A 454 -17.25 -13.05 -10.22
C PRO A 454 -16.48 -14.21 -10.87
N PHE A 455 -16.92 -15.46 -10.69
CA PHE A 455 -16.29 -16.64 -11.29
C PHE A 455 -14.77 -16.77 -11.01
N LEU A 456 -14.32 -16.27 -9.86
CA LEU A 456 -12.91 -16.30 -9.47
C LEU A 456 -12.32 -17.73 -9.50
N GLU A 457 -13.15 -18.72 -9.18
CA GLU A 457 -12.81 -20.15 -9.23
C GLU A 457 -12.42 -20.67 -10.62
N HIS A 458 -12.73 -19.93 -11.69
CA HIS A 458 -12.39 -20.25 -13.08
C HIS A 458 -11.20 -19.45 -13.63
N ASP A 459 -10.56 -18.63 -12.78
CA ASP A 459 -9.40 -17.82 -13.15
C ASP A 459 -8.11 -18.34 -12.50
N ASP A 460 -7.02 -18.36 -13.27
CA ASP A 460 -5.69 -18.58 -12.71
C ASP A 460 -5.31 -17.47 -11.71
N ALA A 461 -4.60 -17.87 -10.65
CA ALA A 461 -4.24 -16.98 -9.56
C ALA A 461 -3.43 -15.75 -10.01
N ASN A 462 -2.58 -15.87 -11.05
CA ASN A 462 -1.83 -14.73 -11.57
C ASN A 462 -2.76 -13.68 -12.20
N ARG A 463 -3.85 -14.12 -12.84
CA ARG A 463 -4.84 -13.23 -13.46
C ARG A 463 -5.77 -12.64 -12.43
N ALA A 464 -6.19 -13.42 -11.43
CA ALA A 464 -6.93 -12.91 -10.28
C ALA A 464 -6.16 -11.83 -9.50
N LEU A 465 -4.84 -11.99 -9.34
CA LEU A 465 -3.95 -11.00 -8.72
C LEU A 465 -3.95 -9.70 -9.53
N MET A 466 -3.76 -9.81 -10.85
CA MET A 466 -3.82 -8.68 -11.76
C MET A 466 -5.19 -7.98 -11.71
N GLY A 467 -6.29 -8.74 -11.74
CA GLY A 467 -7.66 -8.24 -11.66
C GLY A 467 -7.92 -7.47 -10.37
N SER A 468 -7.51 -8.02 -9.22
CA SER A 468 -7.63 -7.36 -7.91
C SER A 468 -6.85 -6.04 -7.88
N ASN A 469 -5.64 -6.02 -8.44
CA ASN A 469 -4.80 -4.82 -8.50
C ASN A 469 -5.31 -3.75 -9.47
N MET A 470 -5.86 -4.15 -10.62
CA MET A 470 -6.35 -3.21 -11.64
C MET A 470 -7.66 -2.55 -11.26
N GLN A 471 -8.53 -3.22 -10.50
CA GLN A 471 -9.74 -2.60 -9.96
C GLN A 471 -9.43 -1.36 -9.12
N ARG A 472 -8.31 -1.35 -8.37
CA ARG A 472 -7.86 -0.18 -7.60
C ARG A 472 -7.36 0.98 -8.47
N GLN A 473 -7.03 0.71 -9.74
CA GLN A 473 -6.56 1.71 -10.70
C GLN A 473 -7.70 2.27 -11.55
N ALA A 474 -8.93 1.76 -11.40
CA ALA A 474 -10.07 2.22 -12.18
C ALA A 474 -10.41 3.69 -11.86
N VAL A 475 -10.57 4.52 -12.89
CA VAL A 475 -10.90 5.94 -12.73
C VAL A 475 -12.41 6.12 -12.63
N PRO A 476 -12.92 6.91 -11.67
CA PRO A 476 -14.33 7.25 -11.59
C PRO A 476 -14.83 7.92 -12.88
N LEU A 477 -15.91 7.36 -13.44
CA LEU A 477 -16.52 7.85 -14.67
C LEU A 477 -17.53 8.96 -14.37
N VAL A 478 -17.79 9.81 -15.38
CA VAL A 478 -18.82 10.86 -15.29
C VAL A 478 -20.21 10.24 -15.13
N VAL A 479 -20.49 9.10 -15.73
CA VAL A 479 -21.74 8.39 -15.48
C VAL A 479 -21.35 6.98 -15.06
N THR A 480 -21.78 6.62 -13.85
CA THR A 480 -21.51 5.35 -13.19
C THR A 480 -22.61 4.36 -13.50
N GLU A 481 -22.27 3.07 -13.50
CA GLU A 481 -23.22 1.98 -13.73
C GLU A 481 -22.79 0.76 -12.91
N SER A 482 -23.72 0.22 -12.13
CA SER A 482 -23.48 -1.00 -11.35
C SER A 482 -23.22 -2.20 -12.26
N PRO A 483 -22.36 -3.14 -11.86
CA PRO A 483 -22.14 -4.35 -12.64
C PRO A 483 -23.43 -5.20 -12.70
N ILE A 484 -23.82 -5.64 -13.89
CA ILE A 484 -24.95 -6.56 -14.06
C ILE A 484 -24.63 -7.92 -13.41
N VAL A 485 -23.39 -8.36 -13.56
CA VAL A 485 -22.84 -9.57 -12.92
C VAL A 485 -21.96 -9.14 -11.75
N GLY A 486 -22.53 -9.09 -10.55
CA GLY A 486 -21.83 -8.79 -9.31
C GLY A 486 -21.47 -10.03 -8.50
N THR A 487 -20.99 -9.80 -7.29
CA THR A 487 -20.66 -10.84 -6.28
C THR A 487 -21.48 -10.70 -5.00
N GLY A 488 -22.21 -9.58 -4.85
CA GLY A 488 -22.88 -9.15 -3.63
C GLY A 488 -21.95 -8.46 -2.62
N MET A 489 -20.68 -8.24 -2.98
CA MET A 489 -19.72 -7.49 -2.15
C MET A 489 -19.73 -5.98 -2.45
N GLU A 490 -20.32 -5.58 -3.57
CA GLU A 490 -20.31 -4.22 -4.12
C GLU A 490 -20.94 -3.22 -3.15
N SER A 491 -22.12 -3.54 -2.60
CA SER A 491 -22.81 -2.66 -1.64
C SER A 491 -22.03 -2.50 -0.33
N ALA A 492 -21.48 -3.59 0.20
CA ALA A 492 -20.67 -3.56 1.43
C ALA A 492 -19.38 -2.74 1.23
N ALA A 493 -18.67 -2.96 0.11
CA ALA A 493 -17.46 -2.21 -0.23
C ALA A 493 -17.74 -0.71 -0.41
N ALA A 494 -18.83 -0.34 -1.08
CA ALA A 494 -19.22 1.06 -1.25
C ALA A 494 -19.56 1.73 0.09
N LYS A 495 -20.35 1.06 0.94
CA LYS A 495 -20.73 1.59 2.26
C LYS A 495 -19.54 1.75 3.21
N ASP A 496 -18.67 0.74 3.28
CA ASP A 496 -17.53 0.73 4.21
C ASP A 496 -16.35 1.61 3.73
N SER A 497 -16.34 2.02 2.45
CA SER A 497 -15.36 2.99 1.94
C SER A 497 -15.47 4.35 2.64
N GLY A 498 -16.68 4.76 3.01
CA GLY A 498 -17.01 6.07 3.58
C GLY A 498 -17.41 7.14 2.55
N GLU A 499 -17.43 6.82 1.25
CA GLU A 499 -17.76 7.75 0.16
C GLU A 499 -19.27 7.95 -0.03
N LEU A 500 -20.09 6.97 0.38
CA LEU A 500 -21.55 7.07 0.39
C LEU A 500 -22.02 7.93 1.56
N ILE A 501 -23.00 8.81 1.32
CA ILE A 501 -23.73 9.47 2.41
C ILE A 501 -24.81 8.51 2.86
N VAL A 502 -24.75 8.02 4.11
CA VAL A 502 -25.71 7.06 4.66
C VAL A 502 -26.53 7.69 5.79
N ALA A 503 -27.83 7.43 5.81
CA ALA A 503 -28.72 7.87 6.88
C ALA A 503 -28.32 7.23 8.22
N LYS A 504 -28.01 8.03 9.24
CA LYS A 504 -27.67 7.52 10.58
C LYS A 504 -28.91 7.10 11.39
N VAL A 505 -30.05 7.71 11.09
CA VAL A 505 -31.33 7.49 11.77
C VAL A 505 -32.44 7.38 10.72
N ALA A 506 -33.53 6.70 11.08
CA ALA A 506 -34.73 6.69 10.25
C ALA A 506 -35.42 8.05 10.28
N GLY A 507 -35.98 8.46 9.14
CA GLY A 507 -36.65 9.74 9.03
C GLY A 507 -37.10 10.07 7.62
N THR A 508 -37.66 11.27 7.47
CA THR A 508 -38.14 11.78 6.17
C THR A 508 -37.20 12.85 5.64
N VAL A 509 -36.78 12.74 4.38
CA VAL A 509 -35.94 13.73 3.71
C VAL A 509 -36.76 14.99 3.47
N VAL A 510 -36.35 16.11 4.06
CA VAL A 510 -37.03 17.41 3.92
C VAL A 510 -36.54 18.14 2.68
N SER A 511 -35.22 18.14 2.44
CA SER A 511 -34.59 18.79 1.29
C SER A 511 -33.32 18.06 0.87
N CYS A 512 -33.08 17.99 -0.44
CA CYS A 512 -31.88 17.39 -1.02
C CYS A 512 -30.78 18.42 -1.35
N ALA A 513 -31.06 19.71 -1.14
CA ALA A 513 -30.15 20.82 -1.44
C ALA A 513 -30.35 21.95 -0.42
N ALA A 514 -30.26 21.62 0.87
CA ALA A 514 -30.36 22.58 1.96
C ALA A 514 -28.99 23.25 2.21
N PRO A 515 -28.94 24.57 2.45
CA PRO A 515 -27.74 25.24 2.93
C PRO A 515 -27.34 24.73 4.32
N PRO A 516 -26.08 24.94 4.75
CA PRO A 516 -25.61 24.54 6.07
C PRO A 516 -26.42 25.21 7.19
N PRO A 517 -26.66 24.53 8.33
CA PRO A 517 -27.25 25.15 9.51
C PRO A 517 -26.39 26.31 10.02
N VAL A 518 -27.05 27.38 10.49
CA VAL A 518 -26.40 28.65 10.91
C VAL A 518 -25.30 28.45 11.97
N ASP A 519 -25.43 27.42 12.82
CA ASP A 519 -24.49 27.12 13.91
C ASP A 519 -23.36 26.16 13.52
N SER A 520 -23.34 25.67 12.27
CA SER A 520 -22.34 24.69 11.81
C SER A 520 -20.99 25.35 11.50
N ALA A 521 -19.90 24.59 11.62
CA ALA A 521 -18.57 25.05 11.21
C ALA A 521 -18.53 25.43 9.70
N ALA A 522 -19.33 24.75 8.88
CA ALA A 522 -19.53 25.05 7.46
C ALA A 522 -20.12 26.44 7.22
N ALA A 523 -21.01 26.92 8.08
CA ALA A 523 -21.57 28.28 7.97
C ALA A 523 -20.56 29.39 8.27
N LYS A 524 -19.39 29.07 8.86
CA LYS A 524 -18.32 30.01 9.18
C LYS A 524 -17.20 30.06 8.13
N LEU A 525 -17.25 29.21 7.09
CA LEU A 525 -16.29 29.29 5.99
C LEU A 525 -16.70 30.42 5.05
N ASP A 526 -15.82 31.42 4.91
CA ASP A 526 -15.95 32.59 4.03
C ASP A 526 -15.66 32.24 2.55
N SER A 527 -15.87 30.99 2.15
CA SER A 527 -15.55 30.51 0.81
C SER A 527 -16.71 30.75 -0.15
N PHE A 528 -16.40 31.14 -1.38
CA PHE A 528 -17.35 31.29 -2.50
C PHE A 528 -18.14 30.01 -2.84
N LYS A 529 -17.91 28.90 -2.13
CA LYS A 529 -18.61 27.62 -2.26
C LYS A 529 -19.85 27.61 -1.37
N ARG A 530 -21.04 27.75 -1.96
CA ARG A 530 -22.29 27.39 -1.26
C ARG A 530 -22.30 25.87 -1.05
N GLU A 531 -21.86 25.42 0.12
CA GLU A 531 -22.01 24.02 0.50
C GLU A 531 -23.50 23.67 0.54
N LEU A 532 -23.88 22.59 -0.13
CA LEU A 532 -25.25 22.07 -0.13
C LEU A 532 -25.24 20.72 0.57
N GLY A 533 -26.34 20.41 1.24
CA GLY A 533 -26.50 19.14 1.95
C GLY A 533 -27.91 18.60 1.93
N ILE A 534 -28.05 17.37 2.42
CA ILE A 534 -29.34 16.69 2.58
C ILE A 534 -29.84 16.95 4.00
N LEU A 535 -31.07 17.46 4.11
CA LEU A 535 -31.74 17.68 5.39
C LEU A 535 -32.73 16.55 5.64
N LEU A 536 -32.51 15.80 6.71
CA LEU A 536 -33.34 14.68 7.14
C LEU A 536 -34.02 15.03 8.46
N LYS A 537 -35.34 14.85 8.53
CA LYS A 537 -36.12 14.99 9.75
C LYS A 537 -36.32 13.61 10.38
N PRO A 538 -35.68 13.32 11.53
CA PRO A 538 -35.78 12.02 12.19
C PRO A 538 -37.20 11.73 12.70
N ASP A 539 -37.59 10.45 12.75
CA ASP A 539 -38.89 10.03 13.28
C ASP A 539 -38.97 10.10 14.80
N ASP A 540 -37.81 10.03 15.48
CA ASP A 540 -37.70 10.10 16.94
C ASP A 540 -37.95 11.51 17.52
N GLY A 541 -38.21 12.50 16.66
CA GLY A 541 -38.44 13.88 17.04
C GLY A 541 -37.17 14.65 17.44
N SER A 542 -35.98 14.07 17.23
CA SER A 542 -34.72 14.77 17.40
C SER A 542 -34.54 15.88 16.35
N THR A 543 -33.53 16.72 16.56
CA THR A 543 -33.22 17.84 15.65
C THR A 543 -32.91 17.33 14.26
N GLU A 544 -33.33 18.09 13.24
CA GLU A 544 -33.04 17.78 11.85
C GLU A 544 -31.54 17.57 11.62
N GLN A 545 -31.20 16.50 10.90
CA GLN A 545 -29.81 16.14 10.61
C GLN A 545 -29.45 16.64 9.22
N TRP A 546 -28.37 17.42 9.14
CA TRP A 546 -27.81 17.91 7.88
C TRP A 546 -26.58 17.10 7.49
N TYR A 547 -26.58 16.61 6.25
CA TYR A 547 -25.50 15.81 5.67
C TYR A 547 -24.83 16.61 4.54
N PRO A 548 -23.55 17.02 4.67
CA PRO A 548 -22.84 17.77 3.63
C PRO A 548 -22.61 16.92 2.38
N ILE A 549 -22.68 17.53 1.19
CA ILE A 549 -22.39 16.90 -0.09
C ILE A 549 -21.12 17.51 -0.70
N HIS A 550 -20.16 16.66 -1.02
CA HIS A 550 -18.95 17.05 -1.74
C HIS A 550 -19.20 17.13 -3.25
N LYS A 551 -18.82 18.26 -3.86
CA LYS A 551 -18.96 18.49 -5.31
C LYS A 551 -17.63 18.92 -5.93
N PHE A 552 -17.19 18.13 -6.91
CA PHE A 552 -16.00 18.38 -7.74
C PHE A 552 -14.75 18.72 -6.93
N GLU A 553 -14.46 17.88 -5.94
CA GLU A 553 -13.23 17.99 -5.15
C GLU A 553 -12.12 17.13 -5.77
N ARG A 554 -10.89 17.60 -5.64
CA ARG A 554 -9.70 16.90 -6.12
C ARG A 554 -9.33 15.79 -5.14
N SER A 555 -9.10 14.57 -5.64
CA SER A 555 -8.48 13.49 -4.88
C SER A 555 -6.95 13.60 -4.86
N ASN A 556 -6.28 12.81 -4.01
CA ASN A 556 -4.82 12.74 -4.01
C ASN A 556 -4.20 12.38 -5.37
N GLN A 557 -4.87 11.54 -6.18
CA GLN A 557 -4.41 11.09 -7.49
C GLN A 557 -4.96 11.95 -8.65
N GLY A 558 -5.56 13.11 -8.36
CA GLY A 558 -6.09 14.02 -9.40
C GLY A 558 -7.40 13.56 -10.04
N THR A 559 -8.03 12.50 -9.52
CA THR A 559 -9.41 12.11 -9.90
C THR A 559 -10.45 13.04 -9.24
N CYS A 560 -11.70 12.94 -9.70
CA CYS A 560 -12.80 13.78 -9.21
C CYS A 560 -13.63 13.07 -8.12
N LEU A 561 -13.69 13.65 -6.93
CA LEU A 561 -14.60 13.29 -5.85
C LEU A 561 -15.87 14.13 -5.97
N SER A 562 -16.98 13.51 -6.38
CA SER A 562 -18.25 14.23 -6.56
C SER A 562 -19.41 13.31 -6.22
N GLN A 563 -20.20 13.74 -5.22
CA GLN A 563 -21.37 13.01 -4.74
C GLN A 563 -22.64 13.41 -5.49
N ARG A 564 -23.59 12.47 -5.57
CA ARG A 564 -24.88 12.59 -6.27
C ARG A 564 -26.00 12.11 -5.37
N VAL A 565 -26.96 12.98 -5.11
CA VAL A 565 -28.12 12.62 -4.30
C VAL A 565 -29.03 11.66 -5.06
N ILE A 566 -29.37 10.53 -4.45
CA ILE A 566 -30.26 9.51 -5.04
C ILE A 566 -31.68 9.61 -4.49
N VAL A 567 -31.84 10.13 -3.26
CA VAL A 567 -33.16 10.30 -2.63
C VAL A 567 -33.86 11.58 -3.08
N LYS A 568 -35.20 11.57 -3.00
CA LYS A 568 -36.04 12.74 -3.29
C LYS A 568 -36.60 13.34 -2.00
N ALA A 569 -36.85 14.65 -1.98
CA ALA A 569 -37.56 15.29 -0.88
C ALA A 569 -38.95 14.64 -0.68
N GLY A 570 -39.32 14.39 0.57
CA GLY A 570 -40.51 13.65 0.97
C GLY A 570 -40.33 12.13 1.07
N THR A 571 -39.18 11.58 0.68
CA THR A 571 -38.90 10.14 0.81
C THR A 571 -38.61 9.79 2.26
N HIS A 572 -39.27 8.76 2.76
CA HIS A 572 -38.96 8.16 4.06
C HIS A 572 -37.82 7.14 3.90
N VAL A 573 -36.83 7.18 4.78
CA VAL A 573 -35.63 6.34 4.70
C VAL A 573 -35.35 5.70 6.06
N GLU A 574 -34.88 4.46 6.05
CA GLU A 574 -34.43 3.76 7.26
C GLU A 574 -32.98 4.09 7.58
N ALA A 575 -32.58 3.87 8.84
CA ALA A 575 -31.19 3.97 9.25
C ALA A 575 -30.33 2.97 8.45
N GLY A 576 -29.24 3.45 7.85
CA GLY A 576 -28.35 2.66 7.02
C GLY A 576 -28.63 2.74 5.52
N THR A 577 -29.69 3.43 5.09
CA THR A 577 -30.02 3.67 3.68
C THR A 577 -29.07 4.70 3.06
N PRO A 578 -28.49 4.44 1.88
CA PRO A 578 -27.73 5.44 1.13
C PRO A 578 -28.62 6.63 0.70
N LEU A 579 -28.17 7.84 0.97
CA LEU A 579 -28.82 9.11 0.61
C LEU A 579 -28.19 9.73 -0.63
N ALA A 580 -26.88 9.57 -0.78
CA ALA A 580 -26.13 10.01 -1.95
C ALA A 580 -25.02 9.02 -2.29
N ASP A 581 -24.83 8.81 -3.58
CA ASP A 581 -23.71 8.08 -4.16
C ASP A 581 -22.46 8.96 -4.20
N GLY A 582 -21.30 8.34 -4.00
CA GLY A 582 -19.98 8.93 -4.19
C GLY A 582 -19.39 8.67 -5.59
N PRO A 583 -18.10 8.98 -5.79
CA PRO A 583 -17.40 8.63 -7.02
C PRO A 583 -17.37 7.11 -7.21
N ALA A 584 -17.55 6.64 -8.46
CA ALA A 584 -17.56 5.20 -8.78
C ALA A 584 -18.54 4.36 -7.92
N THR A 585 -19.71 4.94 -7.63
CA THR A 585 -20.84 4.23 -7.01
C THR A 585 -22.14 4.53 -7.77
N SER A 586 -23.11 3.61 -7.69
CA SER A 586 -24.42 3.72 -8.32
C SER A 586 -25.44 2.96 -7.48
N GLU A 587 -26.48 3.66 -7.04
CA GLU A 587 -27.57 3.13 -6.22
C GLU A 587 -27.07 2.41 -4.94
N GLY A 588 -26.01 2.92 -4.31
CA GLY A 588 -25.40 2.33 -3.12
C GLY A 588 -24.50 1.12 -3.38
N GLU A 589 -24.24 0.77 -4.64
CA GLU A 589 -23.28 -0.26 -5.04
C GLU A 589 -22.01 0.33 -5.63
N LEU A 590 -20.91 -0.43 -5.56
CA LEU A 590 -19.64 -0.06 -6.16
C LEU A 590 -19.71 -0.21 -7.69
N ALA A 591 -19.44 0.89 -8.40
CA ALA A 591 -19.56 1.01 -9.85
C ALA A 591 -18.25 1.55 -10.45
N LEU A 592 -17.23 0.70 -10.52
CA LEU A 592 -15.88 1.07 -10.99
C LEU A 592 -15.78 1.27 -12.52
N GLY A 593 -16.74 0.80 -13.29
CA GLY A 593 -16.72 0.80 -14.75
C GLY A 593 -18.12 0.75 -15.35
N ARG A 594 -18.26 0.06 -16.49
CA ARG A 594 -19.51 -0.05 -17.26
C ARG A 594 -19.69 -1.45 -17.82
N ASN A 595 -20.96 -1.87 -17.96
CA ASN A 595 -21.31 -3.05 -18.74
C ASN A 595 -21.25 -2.69 -20.23
N ILE A 596 -20.53 -3.49 -21.03
CA ILE A 596 -20.35 -3.23 -22.46
C ILE A 596 -20.62 -4.50 -23.29
N LEU A 597 -21.27 -4.33 -24.44
CA LEU A 597 -21.53 -5.43 -25.37
C LEU A 597 -20.22 -5.80 -26.08
N VAL A 598 -19.72 -7.00 -25.80
CA VAL A 598 -18.45 -7.52 -26.31
C VAL A 598 -18.65 -8.67 -27.29
N ALA A 599 -17.75 -8.77 -28.27
CA ALA A 599 -17.58 -9.96 -29.11
C ALA A 599 -16.15 -10.51 -29.00
N PHE A 600 -16.01 -11.83 -28.90
CA PHE A 600 -14.71 -12.52 -28.89
C PHE A 600 -14.35 -13.03 -30.28
N MET A 601 -13.70 -12.20 -31.09
CA MET A 601 -13.23 -12.56 -32.42
C MET A 601 -11.99 -11.75 -32.83
N PRO A 602 -11.09 -12.28 -33.66
CA PRO A 602 -10.05 -11.47 -34.27
C PRO A 602 -10.67 -10.47 -35.26
N TRP A 603 -10.10 -9.26 -35.35
CA TRP A 603 -10.59 -8.21 -36.26
C TRP A 603 -9.45 -7.48 -36.95
N GLU A 604 -9.13 -7.87 -38.19
CA GLU A 604 -8.14 -7.21 -39.07
C GLU A 604 -6.78 -6.89 -38.41
N GLY A 605 -6.39 -7.65 -37.39
CA GLY A 605 -5.19 -7.40 -36.59
C GLY A 605 -5.26 -6.21 -35.63
N TYR A 606 -6.38 -5.47 -35.56
CA TYR A 606 -6.52 -4.34 -34.62
C TYR A 606 -6.59 -4.76 -33.16
N ASN A 607 -7.01 -6.00 -32.89
CA ASN A 607 -6.95 -6.61 -31.57
C ASN A 607 -5.83 -7.66 -31.46
N TYR A 608 -4.73 -7.48 -32.20
CA TYR A 608 -3.55 -8.34 -32.08
C TYR A 608 -3.01 -8.33 -30.64
N GLU A 609 -2.58 -9.49 -30.15
CA GLU A 609 -2.24 -9.73 -28.74
C GLU A 609 -3.36 -9.31 -27.78
N ASP A 610 -3.14 -8.20 -27.05
CA ASP A 610 -4.02 -7.66 -26.02
C ASP A 610 -4.64 -6.32 -26.42
N ALA A 611 -4.48 -5.91 -27.67
CA ALA A 611 -5.09 -4.70 -28.17
C ALA A 611 -6.63 -4.79 -28.12
N ILE A 612 -7.27 -3.68 -27.78
CA ILE A 612 -8.72 -3.56 -27.69
C ILE A 612 -9.23 -2.68 -28.82
N LEU A 613 -10.30 -3.12 -29.46
CA LEU A 613 -11.05 -2.36 -30.44
C LEU A 613 -12.35 -1.88 -29.80
N ILE A 614 -12.66 -0.59 -29.95
CA ILE A 614 -13.91 -0.01 -29.45
C ILE A 614 -14.71 0.67 -30.56
N SER A 615 -16.02 0.70 -30.41
CA SER A 615 -16.93 1.47 -31.26
C SER A 615 -16.88 2.96 -30.90
N GLU A 616 -17.06 3.81 -31.90
CA GLU A 616 -17.23 5.25 -31.74
C GLU A 616 -18.46 5.59 -30.88
N SER A 617 -19.49 4.72 -30.84
CA SER A 617 -20.67 4.91 -29.97
C SER A 617 -20.27 5.12 -28.51
N VAL A 618 -19.26 4.36 -28.04
CA VAL A 618 -18.73 4.41 -26.68
C VAL A 618 -18.17 5.79 -26.33
N VAL A 619 -17.53 6.45 -27.30
CA VAL A 619 -16.96 7.81 -27.17
C VAL A 619 -18.04 8.87 -27.27
N ARG A 620 -18.98 8.68 -28.21
CA ARG A 620 -20.09 9.61 -28.48
C ARG A 620 -21.04 9.71 -27.30
N GLU A 621 -21.33 8.59 -26.64
CA GLU A 621 -22.21 8.50 -25.47
C GLU A 621 -21.48 8.81 -24.15
N ASP A 622 -20.21 9.21 -24.19
CA ASP A 622 -19.40 9.53 -23.01
C ASP A 622 -19.35 8.39 -21.96
N LYS A 623 -19.44 7.11 -22.39
CA LYS A 623 -19.52 5.95 -21.48
C LYS A 623 -18.33 5.86 -20.54
N TYR A 624 -17.11 6.10 -21.04
CA TYR A 624 -15.85 6.06 -20.30
C TYR A 624 -15.17 7.44 -20.18
N THR A 625 -15.96 8.50 -20.15
CA THR A 625 -15.43 9.85 -19.92
C THR A 625 -15.20 10.06 -18.42
N SER A 626 -14.03 10.57 -18.04
CA SER A 626 -13.61 10.83 -16.65
C SER A 626 -13.31 12.32 -16.44
N ILE A 627 -13.37 12.78 -15.18
CA ILE A 627 -12.97 14.14 -14.80
C ILE A 627 -11.68 14.06 -13.99
N HIS A 628 -10.70 14.84 -14.39
CA HIS A 628 -9.41 14.99 -13.72
C HIS A 628 -9.29 16.44 -13.22
N ILE A 629 -8.79 16.63 -12.01
CA ILE A 629 -8.62 17.95 -11.41
C ILE A 629 -7.15 18.09 -11.02
N GLU A 630 -6.45 18.95 -11.76
CA GLU A 630 -5.06 19.28 -11.48
C GLU A 630 -4.98 20.52 -10.58
N GLU A 631 -4.01 20.50 -9.68
CA GLU A 631 -3.70 21.62 -8.79
C GLU A 631 -2.40 22.26 -9.25
N TYR A 632 -2.47 23.54 -9.59
CA TYR A 632 -1.29 24.35 -9.89
C TYR A 632 -1.13 25.40 -8.81
N GLU A 633 0.10 25.56 -8.30
CA GLU A 633 0.39 26.54 -7.26
C GLU A 633 1.57 27.41 -7.61
N ILE A 634 1.52 28.66 -7.15
CA ILE A 634 2.63 29.61 -7.25
C ILE A 634 2.72 30.47 -5.99
N GLU A 635 3.95 30.71 -5.56
CA GLU A 635 4.28 31.53 -4.40
C GLU A 635 4.93 32.84 -4.84
N ALA A 636 4.58 33.92 -4.13
CA ALA A 636 5.27 35.20 -4.18
C ALA A 636 6.15 35.35 -2.93
N ARG A 637 7.46 35.47 -3.16
CA ARG A 637 8.49 35.46 -2.11
C ARG A 637 9.20 36.80 -1.95
N ASP A 638 9.77 37.02 -0.76
CA ASP A 638 10.74 38.08 -0.53
C ASP A 638 12.12 37.65 -1.07
N THR A 639 12.59 38.28 -2.15
CA THR A 639 13.95 38.06 -2.66
C THR A 639 14.93 39.10 -2.11
N LYS A 640 16.23 38.90 -2.33
CA LYS A 640 17.27 39.87 -1.95
C LYS A 640 17.14 41.20 -2.71
N LEU A 641 16.60 41.18 -3.93
CA LEU A 641 16.47 42.34 -4.81
C LEU A 641 15.14 43.09 -4.60
N GLY A 642 14.16 42.43 -3.97
CA GLY A 642 12.84 42.98 -3.68
C GLY A 642 11.78 41.88 -3.55
N PRO A 643 10.56 42.22 -3.11
CA PRO A 643 9.46 41.28 -3.08
C PRO A 643 9.02 40.91 -4.50
N GLU A 644 8.69 39.64 -4.73
CA GLU A 644 7.92 39.24 -5.90
C GLU A 644 6.46 39.67 -5.73
N GLU A 645 5.83 40.08 -6.83
CA GLU A 645 4.47 40.59 -6.81
C GLU A 645 3.57 39.78 -7.77
N ILE A 646 2.35 39.47 -7.30
CA ILE A 646 1.29 38.91 -8.14
C ILE A 646 0.51 40.08 -8.72
N THR A 647 0.58 40.24 -10.04
CA THR A 647 -0.01 41.38 -10.74
C THR A 647 -0.42 41.02 -12.17
N ARG A 648 -1.40 41.75 -12.69
CA ARG A 648 -1.82 41.68 -14.10
C ARG A 648 -0.81 42.37 -15.04
N ASP A 649 0.01 43.28 -14.52
CA ASP A 649 0.91 44.13 -15.31
C ASP A 649 2.25 43.41 -15.61
N ILE A 650 2.21 42.50 -16.59
CA ILE A 650 3.31 41.61 -16.97
C ILE A 650 4.06 42.20 -18.19
N PRO A 651 5.41 42.29 -18.17
CA PRO A 651 6.17 42.86 -19.28
C PRO A 651 6.09 41.99 -20.54
N ASN A 652 6.02 42.62 -21.72
CA ASN A 652 6.08 41.97 -23.04
C ASN A 652 4.96 40.94 -23.32
N VAL A 653 3.83 41.01 -22.61
CA VAL A 653 2.66 40.16 -22.83
C VAL A 653 1.54 40.97 -23.48
N SER A 654 0.86 40.39 -24.47
CA SER A 654 -0.26 41.03 -25.17
C SER A 654 -1.54 41.08 -24.32
N ASP A 655 -2.38 42.10 -24.54
CA ASP A 655 -3.69 42.24 -23.84
C ASP A 655 -4.63 41.04 -24.08
N GLU A 656 -4.48 40.34 -25.22
CA GLU A 656 -5.28 39.15 -25.54
C GLU A 656 -4.98 38.00 -24.58
N THR A 657 -3.70 37.79 -24.24
CA THR A 657 -3.26 36.78 -23.27
C THR A 657 -3.72 37.12 -21.84
N LEU A 658 -3.93 38.40 -21.52
CA LEU A 658 -4.37 38.87 -20.21
C LEU A 658 -5.90 38.87 -20.04
N LYS A 659 -6.66 38.51 -21.09
CA LYS A 659 -8.13 38.58 -21.09
C LYS A 659 -8.79 37.76 -19.97
N ASN A 660 -8.23 36.59 -19.67
CA ASN A 660 -8.79 35.66 -18.69
C ASN A 660 -8.34 35.96 -17.24
N LEU A 661 -7.50 36.97 -17.03
CA LEU A 661 -7.03 37.39 -15.71
C LEU A 661 -7.93 38.49 -15.14
N ASP A 662 -8.04 38.51 -13.81
CA ASP A 662 -8.68 39.56 -13.05
C ASP A 662 -7.78 40.80 -12.89
N GLU A 663 -8.20 41.77 -12.08
CA GLU A 663 -7.42 42.98 -11.79
C GLU A 663 -6.14 42.68 -10.99
N ARG A 664 -6.10 41.56 -10.26
CA ARG A 664 -4.95 41.10 -9.47
C ARG A 664 -3.97 40.29 -10.30
N GLY A 665 -4.33 39.90 -11.52
CA GLY A 665 -3.53 39.01 -12.36
C GLY A 665 -3.80 37.52 -12.12
N ILE A 666 -4.95 37.16 -11.56
CA ILE A 666 -5.35 35.78 -11.28
C ILE A 666 -6.49 35.37 -12.22
N VAL A 667 -6.45 34.15 -12.74
CA VAL A 667 -7.47 33.65 -13.68
C VAL A 667 -8.87 33.58 -13.07
N TYR A 668 -9.90 33.92 -13.86
CA TYR A 668 -11.30 33.79 -13.44
C TYR A 668 -11.75 32.33 -13.30
N ILE A 669 -12.55 32.05 -12.27
CA ILE A 669 -13.27 30.77 -12.16
C ILE A 669 -14.26 30.65 -13.33
N GLY A 670 -14.23 29.50 -14.01
CA GLY A 670 -15.03 29.22 -15.20
C GLY A 670 -14.33 29.56 -16.52
N ALA A 671 -13.14 30.15 -16.49
CA ALA A 671 -12.35 30.36 -17.70
C ALA A 671 -11.87 29.02 -18.27
N GLU A 672 -11.99 28.85 -19.59
CA GLU A 672 -11.34 27.76 -20.32
C GLU A 672 -9.91 28.18 -20.65
N VAL A 673 -8.96 27.31 -20.32
CA VAL A 673 -7.53 27.57 -20.46
C VAL A 673 -6.85 26.49 -21.29
N HIS A 674 -5.86 26.92 -22.07
CA HIS A 674 -5.07 26.10 -22.98
C HIS A 674 -3.58 26.16 -22.61
N PRO A 675 -2.76 25.21 -23.12
CA PRO A 675 -1.31 25.24 -22.89
C PRO A 675 -0.68 26.61 -23.19
N GLY A 676 0.09 27.13 -22.23
CA GLY A 676 0.77 28.42 -22.35
C GLY A 676 -0.02 29.63 -21.82
N ASP A 677 -1.33 29.49 -21.59
CA ASP A 677 -2.15 30.53 -20.96
C ASP A 677 -1.68 30.81 -19.53
N ILE A 678 -1.78 32.07 -19.12
CA ILE A 678 -1.37 32.53 -17.79
C ILE A 678 -2.49 32.24 -16.80
N LEU A 679 -2.19 31.49 -15.74
CA LEU A 679 -3.10 31.23 -14.63
C LEU A 679 -2.95 32.30 -13.53
N VAL A 680 -1.70 32.67 -13.24
CA VAL A 680 -1.37 33.69 -12.23
C VAL A 680 -0.17 34.49 -12.72
N GLY A 681 -0.38 35.79 -12.93
CA GLY A 681 0.66 36.74 -13.27
C GLY A 681 1.59 36.97 -12.09
N LYS A 682 2.89 36.69 -12.26
CA LYS A 682 3.92 36.95 -11.25
C LYS A 682 5.11 37.66 -11.89
N ILE A 683 5.62 38.66 -11.20
CA ILE A 683 6.84 39.38 -11.59
C ILE A 683 7.90 39.26 -10.50
N THR A 684 9.15 39.07 -10.93
CA THR A 684 10.33 38.98 -10.05
C THR A 684 11.30 40.12 -10.37
N PRO A 685 11.78 40.90 -9.37
CA PRO A 685 12.78 41.95 -9.60
C PRO A 685 14.10 41.40 -10.18
N LYS A 686 14.65 42.04 -11.21
CA LYS A 686 15.92 41.68 -11.87
C LYS A 686 16.97 42.76 -11.64
N GLY A 687 18.22 42.36 -11.35
CA GLY A 687 19.34 43.28 -11.16
C GLY A 687 19.92 43.82 -12.47
N GLU A 688 20.52 45.01 -12.45
CA GLU A 688 21.10 45.66 -13.65
C GLU A 688 22.35 44.94 -14.20
N SER A 689 23.05 44.16 -13.38
CA SER A 689 24.29 43.44 -13.75
C SER A 689 24.10 42.12 -14.49
N GLU A 690 22.86 41.64 -14.64
CA GLU A 690 22.52 40.32 -15.22
C GLU A 690 22.12 40.38 -16.71
N LEU A 691 22.50 41.44 -17.43
CA LEU A 691 22.20 41.57 -18.85
C LEU A 691 23.41 41.19 -19.70
N SER A 692 23.19 40.36 -20.71
CA SER A 692 24.22 40.04 -21.71
C SER A 692 24.63 41.29 -22.51
N ALA A 693 25.80 41.26 -23.16
CA ALA A 693 26.25 42.39 -23.98
C ALA A 693 25.25 42.68 -25.13
N GLU A 694 24.64 41.63 -25.66
CA GLU A 694 23.61 41.64 -26.70
C GLU A 694 22.30 42.23 -26.20
N GLU A 695 21.81 41.82 -25.03
CA GLU A 695 20.61 42.40 -24.41
C GLU A 695 20.81 43.90 -24.12
N ARG A 696 22.01 44.28 -23.66
CA ARG A 696 22.37 45.69 -23.46
C ARG A 696 22.37 46.47 -24.77
N LEU A 697 22.84 45.87 -25.85
CA LEU A 697 22.81 46.48 -27.19
C LEU A 697 21.38 46.60 -27.72
N LEU A 698 20.56 45.54 -27.63
CA LEU A 698 19.15 45.57 -28.02
C LEU A 698 18.40 46.68 -27.28
N ARG A 699 18.63 46.82 -25.97
CA ARG A 699 18.06 47.90 -25.15
C ARG A 699 18.49 49.28 -25.66
N ALA A 700 19.75 49.45 -26.04
CA ALA A 700 20.25 50.71 -26.59
C ALA A 700 19.64 51.04 -27.96
N ILE A 701 19.35 50.02 -28.79
CA ILE A 701 18.75 50.17 -30.12
C ILE A 701 17.26 50.51 -30.04
N PHE A 702 16.48 49.76 -29.27
CA PHE A 702 15.02 49.90 -29.23
C PHE A 702 14.54 50.99 -28.26
N GLY A 703 15.43 51.54 -27.41
CA GLY A 703 15.07 52.58 -26.46
C GLY A 703 14.03 52.15 -25.43
N GLU A 704 13.79 50.84 -25.32
CA GLU A 704 12.84 50.27 -24.37
C GLU A 704 13.36 50.48 -22.96
N LYS A 705 12.59 51.23 -22.16
CA LYS A 705 12.71 51.19 -20.71
C LYS A 705 12.14 49.84 -20.26
N ALA A 706 12.91 48.77 -20.41
CA ALA A 706 12.59 47.51 -19.80
C ALA A 706 12.38 47.77 -18.30
N ARG A 707 11.20 47.40 -17.79
CA ARG A 707 10.97 47.40 -16.35
C ARG A 707 12.00 46.46 -15.71
N GLU A 708 12.48 46.78 -14.51
CA GLU A 708 13.47 46.00 -13.76
C GLU A 708 12.89 44.70 -13.19
N VAL A 709 12.01 44.05 -13.94
CA VAL A 709 11.26 42.86 -13.52
C VAL A 709 11.18 41.85 -14.66
N ARG A 710 11.24 40.56 -14.31
CA ARG A 710 11.10 39.41 -15.21
C ARG A 710 9.71 38.79 -15.03
N ASP A 711 9.15 38.26 -16.12
CA ASP A 711 7.95 37.40 -16.07
C ASP A 711 8.31 36.04 -15.43
N SER A 712 7.70 35.76 -14.29
CA SER A 712 7.81 34.51 -13.55
C SER A 712 6.43 33.88 -13.30
N SER A 713 5.47 34.20 -14.18
CA SER A 713 4.07 33.82 -14.07
C SER A 713 3.83 32.31 -14.15
N LEU A 714 2.79 31.85 -13.48
CA LEU A 714 2.29 30.49 -13.58
C LEU A 714 1.52 30.32 -14.88
N ARG A 715 1.94 29.36 -15.70
CA ARG A 715 1.31 29.03 -16.99
C ARG A 715 0.78 27.61 -16.99
N VAL A 716 -0.25 27.36 -17.78
CA VAL A 716 -0.76 26.00 -18.01
C VAL A 716 0.32 25.17 -18.71
N PRO A 717 0.69 23.99 -18.16
CA PRO A 717 1.70 23.14 -18.77
C PRO A 717 1.31 22.65 -20.18
N HIS A 718 2.31 22.23 -20.95
CA HIS A 718 2.10 21.64 -22.26
C HIS A 718 1.26 20.36 -22.16
N GLY A 719 0.25 20.25 -23.03
CA GLY A 719 -0.66 19.10 -23.09
C GLY A 719 -1.85 19.17 -22.12
N GLU A 720 -1.83 20.10 -21.15
CA GLU A 720 -2.93 20.27 -20.19
C GLU A 720 -3.92 21.33 -20.70
N ARG A 721 -5.22 21.08 -20.50
CA ARG A 721 -6.30 22.00 -20.87
C ARG A 721 -7.51 21.75 -20.02
N GLY A 722 -8.31 22.78 -19.77
CA GLY A 722 -9.53 22.57 -19.01
C GLY A 722 -10.19 23.85 -18.57
N ILE A 723 -11.08 23.71 -17.60
CA ILE A 723 -11.85 24.81 -17.03
C ILE A 723 -11.36 25.04 -15.60
N VAL A 724 -11.09 26.29 -15.26
CA VAL A 724 -10.76 26.66 -13.87
C VAL A 724 -12.00 26.47 -13.00
N VAL A 725 -11.92 25.58 -12.00
CA VAL A 725 -13.05 25.25 -11.13
C VAL A 725 -12.98 25.92 -9.76
N ASP A 726 -11.78 26.20 -9.26
CA ASP A 726 -11.57 26.81 -7.96
C ASP A 726 -10.23 27.56 -7.93
N VAL A 727 -10.18 28.62 -7.13
CA VAL A 727 -8.96 29.40 -6.90
C VAL A 727 -8.89 29.73 -5.40
N LYS A 728 -7.80 29.32 -4.75
CA LYS A 728 -7.55 29.59 -3.34
C LYS A 728 -6.36 30.52 -3.19
N ILE A 729 -6.54 31.55 -2.39
CA ILE A 729 -5.52 32.57 -2.14
C ILE A 729 -5.23 32.57 -0.65
N PHE A 730 -3.97 32.35 -0.30
CA PHE A 730 -3.46 32.42 1.07
C PHE A 730 -2.53 33.62 1.16
N SER A 731 -2.72 34.45 2.18
CA SER A 731 -1.91 35.66 2.38
C SER A 731 -1.44 35.76 3.82
N ARG A 732 -0.24 36.29 4.00
CA ARG A 732 0.26 36.63 5.33
C ARG A 732 -0.60 37.74 5.98
N GLU A 733 -1.23 38.60 5.17
CA GLU A 733 -2.12 39.66 5.65
C GLU A 733 -3.42 39.10 6.26
N THR A 734 -3.95 38.01 5.69
CA THR A 734 -5.11 37.28 6.22
C THR A 734 -4.77 36.38 7.40
N LYS A 735 -3.52 36.41 7.87
CA LYS A 735 -2.95 35.58 8.95
C LYS A 735 -2.96 34.08 8.65
N ASP A 736 -2.86 33.72 7.38
CA ASP A 736 -2.62 32.32 6.99
C ASP A 736 -1.19 31.89 7.36
N GLU A 737 -1.02 30.65 7.80
CA GLU A 737 0.31 30.09 8.07
C GLU A 737 1.02 29.76 6.75
N LEU A 738 1.94 30.65 6.35
CA LEU A 738 2.79 30.49 5.15
C LEU A 738 4.25 30.19 5.54
N ALA A 739 5.00 29.60 4.60
CA ALA A 739 6.43 29.38 4.80
C ALA A 739 7.18 30.71 5.04
N PRO A 740 8.31 30.69 5.79
CA PRO A 740 9.15 31.87 5.97
C PRO A 740 9.56 32.47 4.61
N GLY A 741 9.43 33.79 4.47
CA GLY A 741 9.74 34.48 3.20
C GLY A 741 8.65 34.41 2.12
N VAL A 742 7.55 33.66 2.30
CA VAL A 742 6.40 33.66 1.38
C VAL A 742 5.36 34.70 1.85
N ASN A 743 5.00 35.62 0.97
CA ASN A 743 4.01 36.67 1.25
C ASN A 743 2.60 36.24 0.87
N GLN A 744 2.47 35.61 -0.31
CA GLN A 744 1.21 35.16 -0.86
C GLN A 744 1.41 33.83 -1.61
N LEU A 745 0.43 32.93 -1.48
CA LEU A 745 0.36 31.66 -2.21
C LEU A 745 -1.00 31.61 -2.94
N VAL A 746 -0.97 31.32 -4.23
CA VAL A 746 -2.19 31.14 -5.03
C VAL A 746 -2.23 29.73 -5.58
N ARG A 747 -3.34 29.04 -5.36
CA ARG A 747 -3.64 27.71 -5.90
C ARG A 747 -4.79 27.79 -6.87
N VAL A 748 -4.60 27.24 -8.07
CA VAL A 748 -5.59 27.20 -9.14
C VAL A 748 -5.90 25.73 -9.45
N TYR A 749 -7.18 25.39 -9.40
CA TYR A 749 -7.68 24.06 -9.72
C TYR A 749 -8.27 24.06 -11.13
N VAL A 750 -7.73 23.23 -12.01
CA VAL A 750 -8.18 23.10 -13.40
C VAL A 750 -8.78 21.72 -13.60
N ALA A 751 -10.08 21.68 -13.94
CA ALA A 751 -10.78 20.45 -14.24
C ALA A 751 -10.77 20.15 -15.74
N GLN A 752 -10.48 18.91 -16.07
CA GLN A 752 -10.38 18.39 -17.43
C GLN A 752 -11.37 17.25 -17.63
N LYS A 753 -12.17 17.32 -18.69
CA LYS A 753 -13.04 16.23 -19.11
C LYS A 753 -12.28 15.37 -20.12
N ARG A 754 -11.80 14.21 -19.69
CA ARG A 754 -11.00 13.29 -20.51
C ARG A 754 -11.87 12.16 -21.04
N LYS A 755 -12.14 12.19 -22.35
CA LYS A 755 -12.80 11.09 -23.06
C LYS A 755 -11.87 9.87 -23.12
N ILE A 756 -12.39 8.73 -23.57
CA ILE A 756 -11.55 7.57 -23.85
C ILE A 756 -10.86 7.76 -25.20
N ALA A 757 -9.57 7.46 -25.26
CA ALA A 757 -8.74 7.70 -26.44
C ALA A 757 -7.92 6.48 -26.83
N GLN A 758 -7.44 6.47 -28.08
CA GLN A 758 -6.46 5.49 -28.55
C GLN A 758 -5.18 5.59 -27.70
N GLY A 759 -4.68 4.46 -27.19
CA GLY A 759 -3.56 4.42 -26.26
C GLY A 759 -3.95 4.37 -24.78
N ASP A 760 -5.22 4.65 -24.44
CA ASP A 760 -5.69 4.45 -23.07
C ASP A 760 -5.74 2.96 -22.73
N LYS A 761 -5.48 2.65 -21.45
CA LYS A 761 -5.50 1.29 -20.94
C LYS A 761 -6.86 0.95 -20.32
N MET A 762 -7.44 -0.15 -20.76
CA MET A 762 -8.64 -0.75 -20.18
C MET A 762 -8.33 -2.12 -19.59
N ALA A 763 -9.18 -2.58 -18.68
CA ALA A 763 -9.14 -3.93 -18.17
C ALA A 763 -10.51 -4.42 -17.71
N GLY A 764 -10.72 -5.73 -17.73
CA GLY A 764 -11.81 -6.37 -16.99
C GLY A 764 -11.38 -6.77 -15.58
N ARG A 765 -12.29 -7.40 -14.84
CA ARG A 765 -12.03 -7.91 -13.48
C ARG A 765 -11.16 -9.18 -13.45
N HIS A 766 -11.03 -9.85 -14.58
CA HIS A 766 -10.35 -11.15 -14.74
C HIS A 766 -8.87 -11.03 -15.17
N GLY A 767 -8.23 -9.89 -14.90
CA GLY A 767 -6.83 -9.65 -15.25
C GLY A 767 -6.54 -9.58 -16.77
N ASN A 768 -7.59 -9.47 -17.58
CA ASN A 768 -7.54 -9.16 -19.01
C ASN A 768 -7.32 -7.65 -19.17
N LYS A 769 -6.10 -7.25 -19.54
CA LYS A 769 -5.72 -5.86 -19.78
C LYS A 769 -5.47 -5.65 -21.25
N GLY A 770 -5.76 -4.45 -21.74
CA GLY A 770 -5.48 -4.09 -23.12
C GLY A 770 -5.37 -2.59 -23.32
N VAL A 771 -4.68 -2.20 -24.39
CA VAL A 771 -4.59 -0.81 -24.84
C VAL A 771 -5.52 -0.65 -26.02
N ILE A 772 -6.26 0.47 -26.05
CA ILE A 772 -7.14 0.75 -27.18
C ILE A 772 -6.29 1.04 -28.41
N ALA A 773 -6.34 0.14 -29.37
CA ALA A 773 -5.56 0.26 -30.60
C ALA A 773 -6.31 1.05 -31.67
N ARG A 774 -7.64 0.98 -31.72
CA ARG A 774 -8.44 1.76 -32.67
C ARG A 774 -9.87 1.98 -32.17
N ILE A 775 -10.43 3.11 -32.57
CA ILE A 775 -11.84 3.45 -32.41
C ILE A 775 -12.45 3.38 -33.81
N LEU A 776 -13.40 2.47 -34.03
CA LEU A 776 -14.07 2.29 -35.33
C LEU A 776 -15.41 3.02 -35.37
N PRO A 777 -15.82 3.54 -36.53
CA PRO A 777 -17.20 3.97 -36.73
C PRO A 777 -18.19 2.84 -36.39
N ALA A 778 -19.37 3.20 -35.87
CA ALA A 778 -20.35 2.21 -35.43
C ALA A 778 -20.84 1.31 -36.58
N GLU A 779 -20.87 1.83 -37.80
CA GLU A 779 -21.23 1.11 -39.03
C GLU A 779 -20.18 0.08 -39.46
N ASP A 780 -18.92 0.24 -39.06
CA ASP A 780 -17.82 -0.68 -39.39
C ASP A 780 -17.78 -1.86 -38.41
N MET A 781 -18.47 -1.78 -37.27
CA MET A 781 -18.42 -2.79 -36.24
C MET A 781 -19.23 -4.04 -36.65
N PRO A 782 -18.82 -5.25 -36.21
CA PRO A 782 -19.67 -6.42 -36.29
C PRO A 782 -21.03 -6.13 -35.66
N TYR A 783 -22.11 -6.59 -36.29
CA TYR A 783 -23.46 -6.40 -35.75
C TYR A 783 -24.25 -7.69 -35.70
N MET A 784 -25.17 -7.76 -34.73
CA MET A 784 -26.08 -8.87 -34.51
C MET A 784 -27.21 -8.90 -35.56
N PRO A 785 -27.96 -10.01 -35.71
CA PRO A 785 -29.04 -10.10 -36.70
C PRO A 785 -30.17 -9.07 -36.56
N ASP A 786 -30.31 -8.47 -35.37
CA ASP A 786 -31.25 -7.39 -35.05
C ASP A 786 -30.76 -6.00 -35.50
N GLY A 787 -29.53 -5.90 -36.00
CA GLY A 787 -28.89 -4.66 -36.42
C GLY A 787 -28.05 -3.96 -35.34
N THR A 788 -27.97 -4.53 -34.12
CA THR A 788 -27.23 -3.93 -33.02
C THR A 788 -25.73 -4.15 -33.19
N PRO A 789 -24.91 -3.09 -33.34
CA PRO A 789 -23.46 -3.24 -33.44
C PRO A 789 -22.85 -3.57 -32.07
N VAL A 790 -21.79 -4.37 -32.07
CA VAL A 790 -21.01 -4.65 -30.86
C VAL A 790 -20.19 -3.41 -30.50
N GLU A 791 -19.94 -3.20 -29.21
CA GLU A 791 -19.29 -1.99 -28.72
C GLU A 791 -17.79 -2.19 -28.50
N LEU A 792 -17.38 -3.43 -28.25
CA LEU A 792 -16.01 -3.81 -27.95
C LEU A 792 -15.69 -5.16 -28.58
N VAL A 793 -14.51 -5.31 -29.18
CA VAL A 793 -14.05 -6.59 -29.73
C VAL A 793 -12.76 -7.02 -29.01
N LEU A 794 -12.80 -8.19 -28.38
CA LEU A 794 -11.66 -8.82 -27.72
C LEU A 794 -11.11 -9.98 -28.53
N ASN A 795 -9.81 -10.20 -28.41
CA ASN A 795 -9.15 -11.31 -29.06
C ASN A 795 -9.38 -12.62 -28.27
N PRO A 796 -9.99 -13.66 -28.89
CA PRO A 796 -10.24 -14.92 -28.20
C PRO A 796 -8.96 -15.68 -27.84
N LEU A 797 -7.85 -15.49 -28.56
CA LEU A 797 -6.58 -16.19 -28.30
C LEU A 797 -5.95 -15.82 -26.96
N GLY A 798 -6.32 -14.65 -26.43
CA GLY A 798 -5.84 -14.16 -25.14
C GLY A 798 -6.44 -14.88 -23.93
N VAL A 799 -7.54 -15.62 -24.10
CA VAL A 799 -8.25 -16.29 -22.99
C VAL A 799 -7.60 -17.62 -22.60
N PRO A 800 -7.36 -18.59 -23.51
CA PRO A 800 -6.81 -19.89 -23.12
C PRO A 800 -5.36 -19.81 -22.64
N SER A 801 -4.56 -18.92 -23.26
CA SER A 801 -3.15 -18.73 -22.87
C SER A 801 -2.99 -18.16 -21.45
N ARG A 802 -4.02 -17.48 -20.96
CA ARG A 802 -4.03 -16.81 -19.65
C ARG A 802 -4.85 -17.55 -18.60
N MET A 803 -5.62 -18.56 -19.00
CA MET A 803 -6.45 -19.38 -18.13
C MET A 803 -7.40 -18.51 -17.26
N ASN A 804 -8.01 -17.48 -17.85
CA ASN A 804 -9.00 -16.62 -17.20
C ASN A 804 -10.38 -16.77 -17.86
N LEU A 805 -10.95 -17.97 -17.71
CA LEU A 805 -12.23 -18.35 -18.31
C LEU A 805 -13.42 -17.62 -17.67
N GLY A 806 -13.25 -17.07 -16.46
CA GLY A 806 -14.29 -16.31 -15.77
C GLY A 806 -14.86 -15.18 -16.61
N GLN A 807 -14.05 -14.52 -17.47
CA GLN A 807 -14.52 -13.45 -18.34
C GLN A 807 -15.54 -13.92 -19.40
N VAL A 808 -15.44 -15.17 -19.85
CA VAL A 808 -16.37 -15.75 -20.83
C VAL A 808 -17.68 -16.11 -20.14
N LEU A 809 -17.60 -16.68 -18.94
CA LEU A 809 -18.76 -16.98 -18.09
C LEU A 809 -19.49 -15.70 -17.70
N GLU A 810 -18.76 -14.64 -17.34
CA GLU A 810 -19.31 -13.30 -17.11
C GLU A 810 -20.05 -12.79 -18.34
N THR A 811 -19.47 -12.95 -19.54
CA THR A 811 -20.07 -12.50 -20.80
C THR A 811 -21.40 -13.20 -21.09
N HIS A 812 -21.45 -14.53 -20.91
CA HIS A 812 -22.66 -15.33 -21.12
C HIS A 812 -23.76 -14.97 -20.11
N LEU A 813 -23.42 -14.97 -18.81
CA LEU A 813 -24.38 -14.65 -17.76
C LEU A 813 -24.85 -13.19 -17.86
N GLY A 814 -23.94 -12.26 -18.20
CA GLY A 814 -24.25 -10.86 -18.43
C GLY A 814 -25.23 -10.66 -19.58
N TRP A 815 -25.12 -11.45 -20.66
CA TRP A 815 -26.08 -11.40 -21.76
C TRP A 815 -27.48 -11.86 -21.34
N ALA A 816 -27.58 -13.00 -20.65
CA ALA A 816 -28.85 -13.49 -20.13
C ALA A 816 -29.48 -12.50 -19.14
N ALA A 817 -28.69 -11.95 -18.22
CA ALA A 817 -29.15 -10.99 -17.21
C ALA A 817 -29.62 -9.68 -17.85
N HIS A 818 -28.88 -9.13 -18.83
CA HIS A 818 -29.29 -7.93 -19.56
C HIS A 818 -30.60 -8.15 -20.33
N ALA A 819 -30.73 -9.27 -21.05
CA ALA A 819 -31.96 -9.59 -21.81
C ALA A 819 -33.20 -9.76 -20.90
N LEU A 820 -33.00 -10.24 -19.67
CA LEU A 820 -34.07 -10.40 -18.68
C LEU A 820 -34.31 -9.14 -17.82
N GLY A 821 -33.45 -8.13 -17.91
CA GLY A 821 -33.51 -6.93 -17.05
C GLY A 821 -33.20 -7.23 -15.57
N LEU A 822 -32.32 -8.20 -15.31
CA LEU A 822 -31.92 -8.63 -13.97
C LEU A 822 -30.49 -8.19 -13.64
N THR A 823 -30.24 -7.92 -12.38
CA THR A 823 -28.88 -7.91 -11.80
C THR A 823 -28.67 -9.21 -11.04
N VAL A 824 -27.50 -9.81 -11.18
CA VAL A 824 -27.19 -11.14 -10.64
C VAL A 824 -25.93 -11.10 -9.79
N ALA A 825 -25.94 -11.86 -8.70
CA ALA A 825 -24.77 -12.04 -7.83
C ALA A 825 -24.23 -13.46 -8.00
N THR A 826 -22.95 -13.57 -8.30
CA THR A 826 -22.16 -14.80 -8.36
C THR A 826 -21.05 -14.68 -7.30
N PRO A 827 -21.31 -15.06 -6.04
CA PRO A 827 -20.31 -14.97 -4.98
C PRO A 827 -19.09 -15.87 -5.27
N VAL A 828 -17.93 -15.43 -4.80
CA VAL A 828 -16.66 -16.16 -4.98
C VAL A 828 -16.72 -17.55 -4.34
N PHE A 829 -16.35 -18.59 -5.12
CA PHE A 829 -16.40 -20.02 -4.75
C PHE A 829 -17.80 -20.58 -4.43
N ASP A 830 -18.85 -19.82 -4.70
CA ASP A 830 -20.27 -20.18 -4.50
C ASP A 830 -21.13 -19.60 -5.65
N GLY A 831 -20.54 -19.59 -6.85
CA GLY A 831 -21.08 -18.96 -8.04
C GLY A 831 -22.13 -19.79 -8.78
N ALA A 832 -22.70 -19.20 -9.83
CA ALA A 832 -23.57 -19.91 -10.77
C ALA A 832 -22.80 -21.01 -11.52
N SER A 833 -23.37 -22.21 -11.58
CA SER A 833 -22.82 -23.31 -12.39
C SER A 833 -23.03 -23.07 -13.88
N GLU A 834 -22.25 -23.76 -14.71
CA GLU A 834 -22.39 -23.71 -16.19
C GLU A 834 -23.80 -24.09 -16.64
N GLU A 835 -24.36 -25.19 -16.12
CA GLU A 835 -25.73 -25.64 -16.41
C GLU A 835 -26.77 -24.56 -16.06
N LYS A 836 -26.53 -23.80 -14.98
CA LYS A 836 -27.40 -22.70 -14.59
C LYS A 836 -27.32 -21.58 -15.61
N ILE A 837 -26.12 -21.18 -16.04
CA ILE A 837 -25.93 -20.14 -17.07
C ILE A 837 -26.62 -20.53 -18.38
N GLU A 838 -26.46 -21.77 -18.83
CA GLU A 838 -27.11 -22.32 -20.02
C GLU A 838 -28.64 -22.24 -19.91
N SER A 839 -29.20 -22.65 -18.76
CA SER A 839 -30.64 -22.57 -18.52
C SER A 839 -31.17 -21.13 -18.51
N GLU A 840 -30.37 -20.18 -18.03
CA GLU A 840 -30.71 -18.76 -17.97
C GLU A 840 -30.64 -18.10 -19.36
N LEU A 841 -29.69 -18.50 -20.21
CA LEU A 841 -29.63 -18.10 -21.63
C LEU A 841 -30.88 -18.57 -22.37
N VAL A 842 -31.26 -19.84 -22.21
CA VAL A 842 -32.49 -20.39 -22.81
C VAL A 842 -33.73 -19.66 -22.29
N ARG A 843 -33.79 -19.36 -20.99
CA ARG A 843 -34.90 -18.58 -20.39
C ARG A 843 -35.01 -17.17 -20.99
N ALA A 844 -33.87 -16.56 -21.33
CA ALA A 844 -33.81 -15.25 -21.98
C ALA A 844 -34.17 -15.29 -23.48
N GLY A 845 -34.39 -16.48 -24.06
CA GLY A 845 -34.60 -16.65 -25.50
C GLY A 845 -33.32 -16.51 -26.33
N LEU A 846 -32.15 -16.66 -25.69
CA LEU A 846 -30.84 -16.60 -26.31
C LEU A 846 -30.30 -18.02 -26.63
N PRO A 847 -29.31 -18.15 -27.52
CA PRO A 847 -28.67 -19.43 -27.79
C PRO A 847 -27.99 -20.01 -26.53
N GLU A 848 -28.23 -21.29 -26.27
CA GLU A 848 -27.63 -22.04 -25.14
C GLU A 848 -26.09 -21.98 -25.17
N SER A 849 -25.50 -21.95 -26.37
CA SER A 849 -24.04 -21.86 -26.57
C SER A 849 -23.43 -20.50 -26.19
N GLY A 850 -24.24 -19.46 -25.97
CA GLY A 850 -23.77 -18.08 -25.81
C GLY A 850 -23.17 -17.48 -27.08
N LYS A 851 -23.38 -18.11 -28.24
CA LYS A 851 -22.85 -17.68 -29.54
C LYS A 851 -23.96 -17.31 -30.50
N ILE A 852 -23.68 -16.32 -31.35
CA ILE A 852 -24.59 -15.88 -32.40
C ILE A 852 -23.83 -15.59 -33.69
N SER A 853 -24.53 -15.73 -34.82
CA SER A 853 -24.03 -15.28 -36.11
C SER A 853 -23.96 -13.75 -36.17
N LEU A 854 -22.76 -13.22 -36.39
CA LEU A 854 -22.52 -11.80 -36.64
C LEU A 854 -22.38 -11.51 -38.14
N ARG A 855 -22.60 -10.26 -38.52
CA ARG A 855 -22.31 -9.73 -39.86
C ARG A 855 -21.21 -8.69 -39.79
N ASP A 856 -20.36 -8.66 -40.81
CA ASP A 856 -19.35 -7.63 -40.98
C ASP A 856 -20.02 -6.29 -41.34
N GLY A 857 -19.76 -5.25 -40.56
CA GLY A 857 -20.27 -3.89 -40.80
C GLY A 857 -19.84 -3.31 -42.14
N ARG A 858 -18.66 -3.69 -42.65
CA ARG A 858 -18.08 -3.13 -43.87
C ARG A 858 -18.65 -3.75 -45.14
N THR A 859 -18.81 -5.06 -45.15
CA THR A 859 -19.23 -5.83 -46.34
C THR A 859 -20.70 -6.24 -46.28
N GLY A 860 -21.28 -6.37 -45.09
CA GLY A 860 -22.61 -6.92 -44.85
C GLY A 860 -22.67 -8.45 -44.90
N GLU A 861 -21.56 -9.11 -45.20
CA GLU A 861 -21.45 -10.57 -45.23
C GLU A 861 -21.50 -11.15 -43.82
N GLN A 862 -22.05 -12.36 -43.71
CA GLN A 862 -22.11 -13.09 -42.45
C GLN A 862 -20.78 -13.79 -42.20
N PHE A 863 -20.29 -13.79 -40.96
CA PHE A 863 -19.08 -14.55 -40.61
C PHE A 863 -19.29 -16.07 -40.72
N ASP A 864 -18.24 -16.79 -41.09
CA ASP A 864 -18.29 -18.25 -41.30
C ASP A 864 -18.66 -19.05 -40.05
N HIS A 865 -18.38 -18.50 -38.87
CA HIS A 865 -18.60 -19.14 -37.58
C HIS A 865 -19.37 -18.22 -36.62
N GLU A 866 -20.16 -18.82 -35.74
CA GLU A 866 -20.82 -18.10 -34.66
C GLU A 866 -19.80 -17.63 -33.63
N VAL A 867 -20.02 -16.41 -33.14
CA VAL A 867 -19.10 -15.70 -32.24
C VAL A 867 -19.74 -15.58 -30.87
N THR A 868 -18.94 -15.71 -29.82
CA THR A 868 -19.39 -15.44 -28.46
C THR A 868 -19.62 -13.95 -28.29
N VAL A 869 -20.85 -13.58 -27.92
CA VAL A 869 -21.30 -12.21 -27.70
C VAL A 869 -21.93 -12.12 -26.31
N GLY A 870 -21.85 -10.97 -25.67
CA GLY A 870 -22.57 -10.73 -24.42
C GLY A 870 -22.11 -9.48 -23.70
N TYR A 871 -22.51 -9.32 -22.44
CA TYR A 871 -22.16 -8.15 -21.64
C TYR A 871 -21.07 -8.50 -20.64
N ILE A 872 -19.98 -7.71 -20.65
CA ILE A 872 -18.87 -7.84 -19.70
C ILE A 872 -18.66 -6.50 -18.98
N TYR A 873 -18.24 -6.53 -17.72
CA TYR A 873 -17.93 -5.32 -16.96
C TYR A 873 -16.48 -4.88 -17.19
N MET A 874 -16.30 -3.73 -17.84
CA MET A 874 -14.99 -3.20 -18.23
C MET A 874 -14.67 -1.89 -17.51
N LEU A 875 -13.39 -1.69 -17.22
CA LEU A 875 -12.85 -0.59 -16.43
C LEU A 875 -11.91 0.27 -17.29
N LYS A 876 -11.98 1.59 -17.12
CA LYS A 876 -10.95 2.53 -17.60
C LYS A 876 -9.92 2.74 -16.50
N LEU A 877 -8.65 2.42 -16.75
CA LEU A 877 -7.60 2.53 -15.75
C LEU A 877 -6.97 3.94 -15.77
N ALA A 878 -6.33 4.34 -14.66
CA ALA A 878 -5.60 5.60 -14.49
C ALA A 878 -4.28 5.67 -15.29
N HIS A 879 -4.22 4.95 -16.40
CA HIS A 879 -3.08 4.88 -17.31
C HIS A 879 -3.52 5.44 -18.65
N LEU A 880 -3.65 6.76 -18.69
CA LEU A 880 -4.12 7.51 -19.85
C LEU A 880 -2.95 7.87 -20.76
N VAL A 881 -3.21 7.91 -22.06
CA VAL A 881 -2.19 8.26 -23.06
C VAL A 881 -1.73 9.72 -22.90
N GLU A 882 -2.65 10.63 -22.58
CA GLU A 882 -2.35 12.07 -22.39
C GLU A 882 -1.34 12.29 -21.24
N ASP A 883 -1.38 11.46 -20.21
CA ASP A 883 -0.41 11.52 -19.10
C ASP A 883 0.95 10.93 -19.49
N LYS A 884 0.96 9.93 -20.37
CA LYS A 884 2.16 9.17 -20.74
C LYS A 884 2.92 9.72 -21.94
N ILE A 885 2.25 10.47 -22.82
CA ILE A 885 2.90 11.09 -23.96
C ILE A 885 3.86 12.16 -23.45
N HIS A 886 5.11 12.07 -23.90
CA HIS A 886 6.16 13.02 -23.59
C HIS A 886 7.15 13.10 -24.73
N ALA A 887 7.47 14.32 -25.14
CA ALA A 887 8.44 14.62 -26.17
C ALA A 887 9.28 15.81 -25.73
N ARG A 888 10.57 15.76 -26.05
CA ARG A 888 11.54 16.82 -25.76
C ARG A 888 12.42 17.01 -26.98
N SER A 889 12.56 18.25 -27.43
CA SER A 889 13.60 18.67 -28.36
C SER A 889 14.81 19.18 -27.57
N THR A 890 14.64 20.32 -26.91
CA THR A 890 15.57 20.93 -25.96
C THR A 890 14.84 21.18 -24.63
N GLY A 891 15.57 21.53 -23.57
CA GLY A 891 14.97 21.75 -22.26
C GLY A 891 16.02 21.94 -21.19
N PRO A 892 15.63 21.93 -19.91
CA PRO A 892 16.56 22.17 -18.81
C PRO A 892 17.57 21.03 -18.66
N TYR A 893 18.73 21.40 -18.12
CA TYR A 893 19.88 20.53 -17.87
C TYR A 893 20.26 20.54 -16.38
N SER A 894 20.85 19.47 -15.91
CA SER A 894 21.42 19.37 -14.56
C SER A 894 22.62 20.30 -14.43
N LEU A 895 22.70 21.06 -13.35
CA LEU A 895 23.85 21.95 -13.09
C LEU A 895 25.16 21.18 -12.98
N VAL A 896 25.14 20.02 -12.30
CA VAL A 896 26.34 19.23 -12.00
C VAL A 896 26.80 18.42 -13.21
N THR A 897 25.89 17.66 -13.81
CA THR A 897 26.27 16.71 -14.88
C THR A 897 26.11 17.29 -16.28
N GLN A 898 25.45 18.45 -16.41
CA GLN A 898 25.06 19.07 -17.69
C GLN A 898 24.20 18.19 -18.60
N GLN A 899 23.69 17.07 -18.08
CA GLN A 899 22.78 16.18 -18.78
C GLN A 899 21.33 16.70 -18.75
N PRO A 900 20.50 16.36 -19.75
CA PRO A 900 19.07 16.57 -19.69
C PRO A 900 18.47 16.12 -18.35
N LEU A 901 17.62 16.96 -17.72
CA LEU A 901 16.88 16.54 -16.53
C LEU A 901 16.02 15.30 -16.80
N GLY A 902 15.60 14.60 -15.74
CA GLY A 902 14.76 13.42 -15.84
C GLY A 902 13.27 13.73 -15.62
N GLY A 903 12.40 13.08 -16.39
CA GLY A 903 10.96 13.04 -16.12
C GLY A 903 10.12 14.16 -16.77
N LYS A 904 8.85 13.86 -17.06
CA LYS A 904 7.91 14.73 -17.78
C LYS A 904 7.69 16.08 -17.08
N ALA A 905 7.55 16.07 -15.75
CA ALA A 905 7.28 17.27 -14.95
C ALA A 905 8.39 18.33 -15.03
N GLN A 906 9.63 17.91 -15.32
CA GLN A 906 10.77 18.80 -15.52
C GLN A 906 11.09 19.03 -17.00
N PHE A 907 10.21 18.59 -17.91
CA PHE A 907 10.48 18.56 -19.34
C PHE A 907 11.80 17.83 -19.67
N GLY A 908 12.02 16.71 -18.97
CA GLY A 908 13.24 15.92 -19.00
C GLY A 908 13.42 15.07 -20.27
N GLY A 909 14.64 14.61 -20.54
CA GLY A 909 14.94 13.68 -21.64
C GLY A 909 14.67 12.22 -21.28
N GLN A 910 14.58 11.35 -22.29
CA GLN A 910 14.61 9.90 -22.10
C GLN A 910 16.03 9.46 -21.72
N ARG A 911 16.13 8.50 -20.78
CA ARG A 911 17.41 7.91 -20.43
C ARG A 911 17.81 6.87 -21.48
N PHE A 912 18.96 7.08 -22.10
CA PHE A 912 19.63 6.07 -22.93
C PHE A 912 20.62 5.29 -22.05
N GLY A 913 20.28 4.05 -21.71
CA GLY A 913 21.01 3.25 -20.75
C GLY A 913 22.10 2.37 -21.37
N GLU A 914 22.78 1.62 -20.51
CA GLU A 914 23.86 0.71 -20.91
C GLU A 914 23.39 -0.36 -21.91
N MET A 915 22.18 -0.91 -21.73
CA MET A 915 21.62 -1.91 -22.63
C MET A 915 21.33 -1.33 -24.03
N GLU A 916 20.85 -0.09 -24.11
CA GLU A 916 20.61 0.59 -25.38
C GLU A 916 21.93 0.95 -26.09
N VAL A 917 22.98 1.27 -25.34
CA VAL A 917 24.34 1.45 -25.89
C VAL A 917 24.83 0.16 -26.55
N TRP A 918 24.75 -0.98 -25.86
CA TRP A 918 25.16 -2.27 -26.42
C TRP A 918 24.40 -2.62 -27.71
N ALA A 919 23.13 -2.21 -27.80
CA ALA A 919 22.35 -2.41 -29.02
C ALA A 919 22.96 -1.65 -30.20
N LEU A 920 23.35 -0.38 -30.04
CA LEU A 920 23.98 0.40 -31.10
C LEU A 920 25.40 -0.08 -31.43
N GLU A 921 26.16 -0.51 -30.43
CA GLU A 921 27.47 -1.14 -30.63
C GLU A 921 27.36 -2.41 -31.49
N ALA A 922 26.35 -3.26 -31.22
CA ALA A 922 26.12 -4.48 -31.99
C ALA A 922 25.78 -4.20 -33.46
N TYR A 923 25.11 -3.08 -33.77
CA TYR A 923 24.87 -2.65 -35.15
C TYR A 923 26.08 -1.96 -35.79
N GLY A 924 27.13 -1.63 -35.02
CA GLY A 924 28.24 -0.80 -35.50
C GLY A 924 27.85 0.65 -35.77
N ALA A 925 26.78 1.14 -35.14
CA ALA A 925 26.23 2.48 -35.34
C ALA A 925 27.00 3.55 -34.53
N SER A 926 28.32 3.64 -34.75
CA SER A 926 29.22 4.47 -33.94
C SER A 926 28.89 5.97 -33.95
N HIS A 927 28.51 6.53 -35.10
CA HIS A 927 28.15 7.95 -35.19
C HIS A 927 26.86 8.30 -34.43
N ILE A 928 25.86 7.41 -34.47
CA ILE A 928 24.60 7.60 -33.72
C ILE A 928 24.89 7.51 -32.23
N LEU A 929 25.71 6.54 -31.82
CA LEU A 929 26.11 6.40 -30.43
C LEU A 929 26.90 7.62 -29.94
N GLN A 930 27.85 8.10 -30.74
CA GLN A 930 28.62 9.30 -30.42
C GLN A 930 27.73 10.53 -30.28
N GLU A 931 26.79 10.75 -31.21
CA GLU A 931 25.83 11.85 -31.15
C GLU A 931 24.98 11.81 -29.86
N ILE A 932 24.45 10.64 -29.50
CA ILE A 932 23.60 10.46 -28.31
C ILE A 932 24.38 10.76 -27.03
N LEU A 933 25.63 10.30 -26.93
CA LEU A 933 26.48 10.46 -25.75
C LEU A 933 27.14 11.84 -25.63
N THR A 934 27.05 12.70 -26.65
CA THR A 934 27.72 14.02 -26.66
C THR A 934 26.71 15.13 -26.93
N VAL A 935 26.49 15.46 -28.21
CA VAL A 935 25.71 16.59 -28.71
C VAL A 935 24.25 16.57 -28.25
N LYS A 936 23.65 15.40 -28.04
CA LYS A 936 22.28 15.27 -27.51
C LYS A 936 22.20 15.23 -25.98
N SER A 937 23.33 15.28 -25.29
CA SER A 937 23.45 15.11 -23.83
C SER A 937 24.21 16.28 -23.20
N ASP A 938 25.47 16.09 -22.86
CA ASP A 938 26.29 16.89 -21.94
C ASP A 938 27.50 17.54 -22.61
N ASP A 939 27.56 17.54 -23.94
CA ASP A 939 28.45 18.44 -24.68
C ASP A 939 27.81 19.84 -24.78
N ILE A 940 28.22 20.74 -23.89
CA ILE A 940 27.66 22.08 -23.73
C ILE A 940 27.79 22.90 -25.02
N VAL A 941 28.96 22.83 -25.68
CA VAL A 941 29.24 23.61 -26.89
C VAL A 941 28.66 22.90 -28.12
N GLY A 942 28.84 21.59 -28.19
CA GLY A 942 28.36 20.77 -29.31
C GLY A 942 26.83 20.84 -29.47
N ARG A 943 26.07 20.82 -28.38
CA ARG A 943 24.59 20.88 -28.45
C ARG A 943 24.07 22.21 -29.01
N VAL A 944 24.70 23.34 -28.65
CA VAL A 944 24.31 24.67 -29.16
C VAL A 944 24.65 24.79 -30.64
N LYS A 945 25.89 24.42 -31.01
CA LYS A 945 26.32 24.41 -32.41
C LYS A 945 25.45 23.51 -33.28
N ALA A 946 25.09 22.33 -32.80
CA ALA A 946 24.23 21.42 -33.54
C ALA A 946 22.81 22.00 -33.72
N TYR A 947 22.26 22.65 -32.69
CA TYR A 947 20.97 23.33 -32.82
C TYR A 947 21.03 24.45 -33.87
N GLU A 948 22.08 25.30 -33.83
CA GLU A 948 22.29 26.33 -34.84
C GLU A 948 22.44 25.75 -36.25
N ALA A 949 23.22 24.68 -36.40
CA ALA A 949 23.44 24.02 -37.68
C ALA A 949 22.10 23.52 -38.25
N ILE A 950 21.28 22.85 -37.44
CA ILE A 950 19.94 22.38 -37.83
C ILE A 950 19.07 23.56 -38.29
N VAL A 951 19.06 24.68 -37.57
CA VAL A 951 18.29 25.89 -37.94
C VAL A 951 18.80 26.50 -39.25
N LYS A 952 20.12 26.47 -39.49
CA LYS A 952 20.76 26.92 -40.74
C LYS A 952 20.56 25.93 -41.91
N GLY A 953 20.06 24.74 -41.65
CA GLY A 953 19.96 23.65 -42.64
C GLY A 953 21.29 22.96 -42.93
N GLU A 954 22.27 23.11 -42.04
CA GLU A 954 23.58 22.48 -42.08
C GLU A 954 23.56 21.22 -41.20
N ASN A 955 24.13 20.10 -41.69
CA ASN A 955 24.24 18.84 -40.94
C ASN A 955 25.71 18.55 -40.58
N THR A 956 26.36 19.50 -39.91
CA THR A 956 27.72 19.32 -39.37
C THR A 956 27.64 18.85 -37.92
N LEU A 957 28.40 17.81 -37.58
CA LEU A 957 28.41 17.22 -36.25
C LEU A 957 29.85 17.16 -35.75
N GLU A 958 30.21 18.14 -34.93
CA GLU A 958 31.48 18.20 -34.23
C GLU A 958 31.23 17.80 -32.77
N ALA A 959 31.49 16.54 -32.43
CA ALA A 959 31.36 16.04 -31.08
C ALA A 959 32.61 16.41 -30.25
N GLY A 960 32.39 17.12 -29.14
CA GLY A 960 33.39 17.46 -28.15
C GLY A 960 33.53 16.40 -27.05
N ILE A 961 34.12 16.82 -25.93
CA ILE A 961 34.29 15.99 -24.73
C ILE A 961 33.04 16.18 -23.84
N PRO A 962 32.38 15.09 -23.41
CA PRO A 962 31.26 15.18 -22.46
C PRO A 962 31.67 15.84 -21.14
N GLU A 963 30.82 16.70 -20.60
CA GLU A 963 31.11 17.36 -19.31
C GLU A 963 31.15 16.35 -18.16
N SER A 964 30.36 15.27 -18.20
CA SER A 964 30.42 14.19 -17.20
C SER A 964 31.80 13.54 -17.09
N PHE A 965 32.55 13.46 -18.20
CA PHE A 965 33.92 12.96 -18.19
C PHE A 965 34.88 13.95 -17.51
N ARG A 966 34.70 15.26 -17.73
CA ARG A 966 35.49 16.30 -17.05
C ARG A 966 35.25 16.28 -15.54
N VAL A 967 33.99 16.14 -15.13
CA VAL A 967 33.60 15.98 -13.72
C VAL A 967 34.29 14.76 -13.10
N LEU A 968 34.29 13.61 -13.78
CA LEU A 968 34.97 12.40 -13.31
C LEU A 968 36.48 12.64 -13.09
N VAL A 969 37.16 13.29 -14.04
CA VAL A 969 38.59 13.62 -13.88
C VAL A 969 38.81 14.49 -12.63
N LYS A 970 37.95 15.49 -12.40
CA LYS A 970 38.03 16.35 -11.21
C LYS A 970 37.70 15.63 -9.91
N GLU A 971 36.77 14.67 -9.91
CA GLU A 971 36.50 13.83 -8.74
C GLU A 971 37.70 12.94 -8.39
N LEU A 972 38.38 12.36 -9.40
CA LEU A 972 39.60 11.58 -9.20
C LEU A 972 40.76 12.45 -8.69
N GLU A 973 40.97 13.64 -9.26
CA GLU A 973 41.93 14.62 -8.76
C GLU A 973 41.63 15.04 -7.30
N GLY A 974 40.34 15.22 -6.97
CA GLY A 974 39.87 15.52 -5.61
C GLY A 974 40.16 14.41 -4.59
N LEU A 975 40.28 13.16 -5.05
CA LEU A 975 40.75 12.02 -4.27
C LEU A 975 42.29 11.92 -4.21
N ALA A 976 43.01 12.93 -4.72
CA ALA A 976 44.45 12.97 -4.88
C ALA A 976 45.03 11.88 -5.80
N LEU A 977 44.25 11.45 -6.80
CA LEU A 977 44.72 10.58 -7.88
C LEU A 977 45.20 11.46 -9.05
N GLY A 978 46.47 11.34 -9.43
CA GLY A 978 47.02 12.06 -10.59
C GLY A 978 46.51 11.45 -11.89
N VAL A 979 45.57 12.12 -12.55
CA VAL A 979 45.03 11.73 -13.86
C VAL A 979 45.59 12.67 -14.92
N GLU A 980 46.26 12.13 -15.93
CA GLU A 980 46.83 12.90 -17.03
C GLU A 980 46.27 12.40 -18.36
N ILE A 981 45.78 13.32 -19.19
CA ILE A 981 45.37 13.00 -20.57
C ILE A 981 46.57 13.30 -21.47
N GLN A 982 47.03 12.28 -22.19
CA GLN A 982 48.18 12.38 -23.08
C GLN A 982 47.74 12.26 -24.53
N SER A 983 48.30 13.10 -25.39
CA SER A 983 48.26 12.90 -26.84
C SER A 983 49.27 11.85 -27.29
N ASP A 984 49.17 11.35 -28.53
CA ASP A 984 50.10 10.36 -29.12
C ASP A 984 51.59 10.76 -29.08
N GLY A 985 51.90 12.03 -28.78
CA GLY A 985 53.26 12.55 -28.59
C GLY A 985 53.69 12.78 -27.14
N GLU A 986 53.05 12.13 -26.16
CA GLU A 986 53.30 12.26 -24.70
C GLU A 986 53.18 13.70 -24.16
N LYS A 987 52.52 14.59 -24.90
CA LYS A 987 52.18 15.92 -24.40
C LYS A 987 50.92 15.84 -23.57
N GLN A 988 51.01 16.31 -22.33
CA GLN A 988 49.89 16.48 -21.42
C GLN A 988 48.90 17.50 -22.00
N VAL A 989 47.66 17.07 -22.18
CA VAL A 989 46.51 17.92 -22.54
C VAL A 989 45.87 18.34 -21.23
N ILE A 990 45.92 19.63 -20.92
CA ILE A 990 45.27 20.19 -19.74
C ILE A 990 43.85 20.54 -20.16
N LEU A 991 42.85 19.87 -19.59
CA LEU A 991 41.45 20.29 -19.71
C LEU A 991 41.22 21.52 -18.83
N SER A 992 41.62 22.71 -19.29
CA SER A 992 41.36 23.97 -18.59
C SER A 992 39.93 24.46 -18.84
N GLU A 993 39.44 25.35 -17.97
CA GLU A 993 38.17 26.07 -18.22
C GLU A 993 38.27 26.96 -19.46
N ASP A 994 39.47 27.42 -19.81
CA ASP A 994 39.74 28.29 -20.97
C ASP A 994 39.60 27.59 -22.33
N ASP A 995 39.59 26.25 -22.38
CA ASP A 995 39.32 25.48 -23.61
C ASP A 995 37.82 25.47 -23.98
N MET A 996 36.96 26.05 -23.14
CA MET A 996 35.58 26.40 -23.53
C MET A 996 35.61 27.64 -24.43
N SER A 997 35.94 27.44 -25.71
CA SER A 997 35.87 28.48 -26.74
C SER A 997 34.51 29.21 -26.69
N GLU A 998 34.54 30.55 -26.78
CA GLU A 998 33.41 31.50 -26.80
C GLU A 998 32.04 30.84 -27.04
N MET A 999 31.19 30.79 -26.00
CA MET A 999 29.79 30.40 -26.15
C MET A 999 29.11 31.28 -27.21
N PRO A 1000 28.66 30.75 -28.35
CA PRO A 1000 27.84 31.52 -29.26
C PRO A 1000 26.40 31.58 -28.73
N LEU A 1001 25.80 32.77 -28.85
CA LEU A 1001 24.37 33.06 -28.87
C LEU A 1001 23.53 32.48 -27.72
N ASP A 1002 23.16 33.37 -26.79
CA ASP A 1002 21.89 33.20 -26.08
C ASP A 1002 20.75 33.41 -27.10
N LEU A 1003 20.16 32.29 -27.56
CA LEU A 1003 19.07 32.24 -28.53
C LEU A 1003 17.71 32.70 -27.94
N GLY A 1004 17.70 33.28 -26.74
CA GLY A 1004 16.47 33.74 -26.08
C GLY A 1004 15.55 32.58 -25.65
N ILE A 1005 16.10 31.37 -25.53
CA ILE A 1005 15.40 30.21 -24.99
C ILE A 1005 15.83 30.09 -23.53
N ASN A 1006 14.93 30.39 -22.59
CA ASN A 1006 15.14 30.20 -21.15
C ASN A 1006 15.39 28.70 -20.88
N LEU A 1007 16.67 28.29 -20.88
CA LEU A 1007 17.12 26.92 -20.58
C LEU A 1007 17.45 26.74 -19.09
N GLU A 1008 17.47 27.82 -18.33
CA GLU A 1008 17.66 27.82 -16.88
C GLU A 1008 16.29 27.85 -16.17
N ARG A 1009 16.06 26.85 -15.33
CA ARG A 1009 15.04 26.94 -14.28
C ARG A 1009 15.76 27.41 -13.02
N ASP A 1010 15.25 28.49 -12.42
CA ASP A 1010 15.67 28.93 -11.09
C ASP A 1010 15.36 27.84 -10.05
N GLU A 1011 16.33 27.60 -9.18
CA GLU A 1011 16.31 26.60 -8.11
C GLU A 1011 15.10 26.77 -7.18
N ILE A 1012 14.40 25.66 -6.92
CA ILE A 1012 14.02 25.37 -5.54
C ILE A 1012 15.24 24.69 -4.95
N ASP A 1013 15.92 25.40 -4.06
CA ASP A 1013 17.04 24.87 -3.30
C ASP A 1013 16.56 23.74 -2.39
N GLU A 1014 16.64 22.49 -2.86
CA GLU A 1014 16.38 21.29 -2.04
C GLU A 1014 17.57 20.98 -1.10
N SER A 1015 18.65 21.78 -1.12
CA SER A 1015 19.87 21.48 -0.38
C SER A 1015 19.92 22.01 1.06
N ASP A 1016 18.97 22.85 1.50
CA ASP A 1016 18.94 23.37 2.87
C ASP A 1016 18.04 22.58 3.86
N GLN A 1017 17.67 21.34 3.51
CA GLN A 1017 17.02 20.42 4.46
C GLN A 1017 17.99 19.61 5.35
N TRP A 1018 19.31 19.77 5.22
CA TRP A 1018 20.28 19.15 6.13
C TRP A 1018 21.47 20.04 6.51
N ALA A 1019 21.23 21.08 7.31
CA ALA A 1019 22.28 21.62 8.16
C ALA A 1019 21.74 21.94 9.56
N THR A 1020 22.16 21.10 10.49
CA THR A 1020 21.97 21.21 11.93
C THR A 1020 22.24 22.61 12.47
N GLY A 1021 21.29 23.14 13.23
CA GLY A 1021 21.52 24.29 14.10
C GLY A 1021 22.63 24.00 15.11
N ALA A 1022 23.75 24.69 14.95
CA ALA A 1022 24.68 25.03 16.03
C ALA A 1022 25.28 26.41 15.71
N PRO A 1023 25.13 27.42 16.59
CA PRO A 1023 25.74 28.72 16.37
C PRO A 1023 27.25 28.59 16.64
N ARG A 1024 28.08 28.75 15.61
CA ARG A 1024 29.52 28.95 15.80
C ARG A 1024 29.80 30.44 15.95
N ALA A 1025 30.46 30.75 17.06
CA ALA A 1025 30.81 32.06 17.53
C ALA A 1025 31.71 32.85 16.57
N ALA A 1026 31.63 34.17 16.73
CA ALA A 1026 32.35 35.20 16.00
C ALA A 1026 33.88 35.01 15.98
N GLN A 1027 34.44 35.33 14.80
CA GLN A 1027 35.71 36.03 14.54
C GLN A 1027 36.85 35.92 15.56
N ASN A 1028 37.97 35.38 15.09
CA ASN A 1028 39.30 35.82 15.53
C ASN A 1028 40.16 36.04 14.27
N PRO A 1029 40.54 37.28 13.91
CA PRO A 1029 41.35 37.56 12.74
C PRO A 1029 42.81 37.72 13.18
N LEU A 1030 43.59 36.63 13.17
CA LEU A 1030 45.04 36.63 13.30
C LEU A 1030 45.54 35.22 13.01
N ASP A 1031 46.08 35.00 11.80
CA ASP A 1031 47.36 34.31 11.60
C ASP A 1031 47.62 34.12 10.10
N SER A 1032 48.03 35.23 9.48
CA SER A 1032 49.10 35.18 8.49
C SER A 1032 50.37 34.66 9.17
N LEU A 1033 50.81 33.44 8.87
CA LEU A 1033 52.21 32.95 8.87
C LEU A 1033 52.29 31.41 8.80
N ARG A 1034 52.04 30.83 7.61
CA ARG A 1034 52.87 29.81 6.93
C ARG A 1034 52.15 29.19 5.74
#